data_AF-A0A9P1CEW2-F1
#
_entry.id   AF-A0A9P1CEW2-F1
#
_cell.length_a   1.000
_cell.length_b   1.000
_cell.length_c   1.000
_cell.angle_alpha   90.00
_cell.angle_beta   90.00
_cell.angle_gamma   90.00
#
_symmetry.space_group_name_H-M   'P 1'
#
loop_
_entity.id
_entity.type
_entity.pdbx_description
1 polymer ?
#
loop_
_entity_poly.entity_id
_entity_poly.type
_entity_poly.pdbx_seq_one_letter_code
_entity_poly.pdbx_strand_id
1 'polypeptide(L)'
;MFYPLVLPYSHRFPSFQGDRCTLINDFATTTCSACGGPRGYDGGTAVPAVPVSDSFAAECQEVMEQIWNLASLKALLSLVGNVLEHPGEAKYLGPIKKSNARIHSSVVQVAGAARVLRLAGFTEDAESFFLVEPHAARLLQVHLALQGQLTAVTASAAANGYGEASTVASKSKFDQNLLREIQAEAHHQAALRGAPAAPAVTAAPAPASASAVLRLRLRIPLGGSLEMKVPSVTRVTAFQAEVRQLTGVPCHHQRLRFGFPASRVLRPNDATDTLQDAGLQDGELLILEDLHDLFLGNLESGQFTMEEMLDKLPPEAPEGEEFNTMTLFLNVLSAFEIETYEMDFWQGVRCRLRKALKEDSTGELESLSSGLQKIQLLFRQHDTRQRMHLLLTSLPLRRKSHTTKMTILRARFLQDVMDLVLDMERRHMLSRLQVIYTGEKGVDAGGLTRDFFASFARHMAEEQSLWRTTGRGSLHPLDPRPVDGVPRKLRQTPNDFFRACGRVHAMAILHGCKLGRPLSRPFVRLLLNLKPKSLSELQAEFKHEAGDATDYRCREDFLQMPLEDLGLKGMLTFSNEKKEFLPGGAQIEVTDENKEEWLWHSLNYDLFESAEYAASWFRQGLIDVLGGQSKQLGSWKKPGDGKKLGTQPLLSVTIGIIYGIYIYIYWLVVWNMAFIFHLLGISSSQLTNSYFSAA
;
A
#
# COMPACT_ATOMS: atom_id res chain seq x y z
N MET A 1 -48.97 16.07 21.30
CA MET A 1 -47.54 15.72 21.34
C MET A 1 -47.26 14.82 20.16
N PHE A 2 -47.00 15.41 18.99
CA PHE A 2 -46.74 14.66 17.77
C PHE A 2 -45.76 15.48 16.91
N TYR A 3 -44.70 14.81 16.49
CA TYR A 3 -43.81 15.24 15.40
C TYR A 3 -44.45 14.94 14.04
N PRO A 4 -44.02 15.66 12.99
CA PRO A 4 -43.68 14.97 11.74
C PRO A 4 -42.39 15.46 11.03
N LEU A 5 -41.61 14.47 10.54
CA LEU A 5 -41.02 14.24 9.20
C LEU A 5 -40.11 15.27 8.44
N VAL A 6 -38.87 14.80 8.12
CA VAL A 6 -38.24 14.61 6.77
C VAL A 6 -37.26 15.65 6.13
N LEU A 7 -35.99 15.20 6.04
CA LEU A 7 -34.93 15.27 4.98
C LEU A 7 -33.92 16.44 4.80
N PRO A 8 -32.71 16.15 4.22
CA PRO A 8 -31.44 16.85 4.46
C PRO A 8 -30.93 17.65 3.24
N TYR A 9 -30.31 18.81 3.50
CA TYR A 9 -29.32 19.47 2.65
C TYR A 9 -28.61 20.51 3.53
N SER A 10 -27.31 20.33 3.79
CA SER A 10 -26.48 21.32 4.48
C SER A 10 -26.12 22.47 3.51
N HIS A 11 -27.10 23.30 3.18
CA HIS A 11 -26.84 24.66 2.76
C HIS A 11 -26.32 25.43 3.98
N ARG A 12 -25.08 25.94 3.92
CA ARG A 12 -24.57 26.92 4.90
C ARG A 12 -25.53 28.12 4.91
N PHE A 13 -26.20 28.34 6.04
CA PHE A 13 -27.00 29.55 6.24
C PHE A 13 -26.09 30.79 6.19
N PRO A 14 -26.54 31.91 5.59
CA PRO A 14 -25.80 33.16 5.59
C PRO A 14 -25.73 33.69 7.03
N SER A 15 -24.51 33.88 7.55
CA SER A 15 -24.29 34.68 8.75
C SER A 15 -24.21 36.16 8.36
N PHE A 16 -24.77 37.02 9.22
CA PHE A 16 -24.78 38.47 9.04
C PHE A 16 -24.08 39.13 10.23
N GLN A 17 -23.30 40.16 9.95
CA GLN A 17 -22.72 41.04 10.96
C GLN A 17 -23.26 42.45 10.70
N GLY A 18 -24.31 42.84 11.44
CA GLY A 18 -25.14 43.98 11.09
C GLY A 18 -25.92 43.75 9.78
N ASP A 19 -26.05 44.79 8.94
CA ASP A 19 -26.76 44.72 7.64
C ASP A 19 -25.93 44.09 6.50
N ARG A 20 -24.83 43.39 6.80
CA ARG A 20 -23.86 42.92 5.81
C ARG A 20 -23.58 41.43 5.92
N CYS A 21 -23.52 40.77 4.76
CA CYS A 21 -23.35 39.32 4.63
C CYS A 21 -21.85 38.93 4.66
N THR A 22 -21.51 37.87 5.38
CA THR A 22 -20.13 37.39 5.61
C THR A 22 -19.72 36.21 4.71
N LEU A 23 -20.56 35.80 3.74
CA LEU A 23 -20.24 34.70 2.82
C LEU A 23 -19.12 35.09 1.84
N ILE A 24 -18.10 34.24 1.72
CA ILE A 24 -16.99 34.40 0.76
C ILE A 24 -17.47 33.95 -0.62
N ASN A 25 -17.61 34.88 -1.56
CA ASN A 25 -17.89 34.63 -2.98
C ASN A 25 -16.98 35.47 -3.88
N ASP A 26 -16.86 35.06 -5.15
CA ASP A 26 -15.98 35.63 -6.19
C ASP A 26 -15.80 37.16 -6.14
N PHE A 27 -14.56 37.57 -6.41
CA PHE A 27 -14.03 38.93 -6.23
C PHE A 27 -14.67 40.03 -7.13
N ALA A 28 -15.65 39.70 -7.96
CA ALA A 28 -16.15 40.58 -9.02
C ALA A 28 -17.53 41.22 -8.79
N THR A 29 -18.26 40.92 -7.70
CA THR A 29 -19.63 41.43 -7.48
C THR A 29 -19.78 42.26 -6.21
N THR A 30 -20.63 43.29 -6.22
CA THR A 30 -20.87 44.20 -5.07
C THR A 30 -21.99 43.73 -4.13
N THR A 31 -22.73 42.69 -4.53
CA THR A 31 -23.82 42.07 -3.76
C THR A 31 -23.59 40.57 -3.61
N CYS A 32 -24.09 39.98 -2.52
CA CYS A 32 -24.00 38.54 -2.31
C CYS A 32 -25.02 37.80 -3.19
N SER A 33 -24.57 36.88 -4.05
CA SER A 33 -25.44 36.08 -4.93
C SER A 33 -26.38 35.13 -4.17
N ALA A 34 -26.09 34.80 -2.91
CA ALA A 34 -26.91 33.92 -2.10
C ALA A 34 -28.02 34.64 -1.31
N CYS A 35 -27.85 35.92 -0.95
CA CYS A 35 -28.81 36.64 -0.09
C CYS A 35 -29.15 38.07 -0.52
N GLY A 36 -28.55 38.59 -1.60
CA GLY A 36 -28.81 39.93 -2.14
C GLY A 36 -28.30 41.11 -1.31
N GLY A 37 -27.69 40.88 -0.14
CA GLY A 37 -27.25 41.94 0.79
C GLY A 37 -25.93 42.64 0.40
N PRO A 38 -25.70 43.88 0.87
CA PRO A 38 -24.46 44.64 0.65
C PRO A 38 -23.26 44.08 1.43
N ARG A 39 -22.04 44.14 0.85
CA ARG A 39 -20.81 43.53 1.41
C ARG A 39 -20.13 44.38 2.50
N GLY A 40 -19.53 43.71 3.49
CA GLY A 40 -18.65 44.33 4.51
C GLY A 40 -17.21 44.43 4.04
N TYR A 41 -16.74 45.66 3.78
CA TYR A 41 -15.33 45.98 3.59
C TYR A 41 -14.78 46.55 4.89
N ASP A 42 -13.86 45.85 5.54
CA ASP A 42 -12.96 46.44 6.54
C ASP A 42 -11.56 46.51 5.91
N GLY A 43 -11.06 47.74 5.82
CA GLY A 43 -9.99 48.14 4.93
C GLY A 43 -8.60 47.66 5.33
N GLY A 44 -7.86 47.18 4.34
CA GLY A 44 -6.47 47.57 4.12
C GLY A 44 -6.44 48.40 2.84
N THR A 45 -5.85 49.59 2.90
CA THR A 45 -5.76 50.59 1.83
C THR A 45 -5.60 49.97 0.43
N ALA A 46 -6.55 50.28 -0.46
CA ALA A 46 -6.40 50.07 -1.89
C ALA A 46 -5.20 50.90 -2.40
N VAL A 47 -4.05 50.25 -2.57
CA VAL A 47 -3.01 50.76 -3.45
C VAL A 47 -3.58 50.60 -4.87
N PRO A 48 -3.66 51.67 -5.68
CA PRO A 48 -4.16 51.57 -7.03
C PRO A 48 -3.32 50.54 -7.78
N ALA A 49 -3.97 49.61 -8.48
CA ALA A 49 -3.30 48.71 -9.40
C ALA A 49 -2.64 49.57 -10.49
N VAL A 50 -1.35 49.86 -10.31
CA VAL A 50 -0.53 50.47 -11.35
C VAL A 50 -0.50 49.46 -12.50
N PRO A 51 -0.96 49.81 -13.71
CA PRO A 51 -0.79 48.94 -14.86
C PRO A 51 0.72 48.79 -15.07
N VAL A 52 1.23 47.59 -14.84
CA VAL A 52 2.65 47.28 -15.06
C VAL A 52 2.85 47.28 -16.57
N SER A 53 3.60 48.26 -17.08
CA SER A 53 3.84 48.50 -18.50
C SER A 53 4.51 47.31 -19.19
N ASP A 54 4.27 47.12 -20.49
CA ASP A 54 4.97 46.13 -21.34
C ASP A 54 6.51 46.21 -21.23
N SER A 55 7.04 47.38 -20.80
CA SER A 55 8.47 47.56 -20.53
C SER A 55 9.00 46.72 -19.37
N PHE A 56 8.20 46.43 -18.33
CA PHE A 56 8.64 45.64 -17.17
C PHE A 56 8.69 44.15 -17.51
N ALA A 57 7.76 43.67 -18.35
CA ALA A 57 7.81 42.30 -18.86
C ALA A 57 9.06 42.08 -19.72
N ALA A 58 9.43 43.07 -20.56
CA ALA A 58 10.66 43.04 -21.35
C ALA A 58 11.92 43.06 -20.47
N GLU A 59 11.98 43.90 -19.43
CA GLU A 59 13.11 43.93 -18.49
C GLU A 59 13.22 42.60 -17.71
N CYS A 60 12.09 42.01 -17.29
CA CYS A 60 12.08 40.70 -16.66
C CYS A 60 12.66 39.64 -17.61
N GLN A 61 12.26 39.64 -18.88
CA GLN A 61 12.75 38.65 -19.83
C GLN A 61 14.26 38.80 -20.10
N GLU A 62 14.76 40.02 -20.28
CA GLU A 62 16.19 40.31 -20.50
C GLU A 62 17.08 39.82 -19.33
N VAL A 63 16.66 40.07 -18.09
CA VAL A 63 17.43 39.64 -16.91
C VAL A 63 17.38 38.12 -16.72
N MET A 64 16.27 37.48 -17.08
CA MET A 64 16.12 36.02 -16.97
C MET A 64 16.94 35.27 -18.02
N GLU A 65 17.06 35.79 -19.24
CA GLU A 65 17.87 35.21 -20.31
C GLU A 65 19.36 35.08 -19.94
N GLN A 66 19.84 35.93 -19.01
CA GLN A 66 21.21 35.89 -18.50
C GLN A 66 21.47 34.71 -17.52
N ILE A 67 20.43 34.01 -17.06
CA ILE A 67 20.53 32.91 -16.10
C ILE A 67 20.32 31.57 -16.83
N TRP A 68 21.42 30.84 -17.04
CA TRP A 68 21.44 29.51 -17.67
C TRP A 68 21.66 28.38 -16.65
N ASN A 69 21.91 28.69 -15.38
CA ASN A 69 22.14 27.70 -14.33
C ASN A 69 20.81 27.14 -13.79
N LEU A 70 20.59 25.83 -13.98
CA LEU A 70 19.40 25.11 -13.52
C LEU A 70 19.20 25.17 -11.99
N ALA A 71 20.28 25.16 -11.21
CA ALA A 71 20.20 25.25 -9.75
C ALA A 71 19.72 26.63 -9.29
N SER A 72 20.18 27.69 -9.96
CA SER A 72 19.76 29.07 -9.71
C SER A 72 18.30 29.31 -10.06
N LEU A 73 17.86 28.86 -11.23
CA LEU A 73 16.46 28.99 -11.65
C LEU A 73 15.52 28.28 -10.67
N LYS A 74 15.84 27.05 -10.25
CA LYS A 74 15.04 26.31 -9.25
C LYS A 74 15.04 26.99 -7.88
N ALA A 75 16.15 27.58 -7.46
CA ALA A 75 16.22 28.30 -6.19
C ALA A 75 15.36 29.58 -6.22
N LEU A 76 15.48 30.39 -7.27
CA LEU A 76 14.69 31.62 -7.44
C LEU A 76 13.19 31.33 -7.54
N LEU A 77 12.81 30.27 -8.26
CA LEU A 77 11.41 29.86 -8.45
C LEU A 77 10.79 29.39 -7.12
N SER A 78 11.56 28.71 -6.27
CA SER A 78 11.14 28.36 -4.92
C SER A 78 11.00 29.58 -4.01
N LEU A 79 11.94 30.54 -4.06
CA LEU A 79 11.88 31.74 -3.24
C LEU A 79 10.67 32.62 -3.58
N VAL A 80 10.44 32.89 -4.87
CA VAL A 80 9.30 33.69 -5.35
C VAL A 80 7.98 32.94 -5.22
N GLY A 81 7.97 31.63 -5.52
CA GLY A 81 6.78 30.78 -5.42
C GLY A 81 6.26 30.63 -3.98
N ASN A 82 7.16 30.41 -3.01
CA ASN A 82 6.77 30.30 -1.61
C ASN A 82 6.11 31.59 -1.07
N VAL A 83 6.54 32.77 -1.55
CA VAL A 83 5.91 34.04 -1.21
C VAL A 83 4.55 34.21 -1.89
N LEU A 84 4.41 33.76 -3.14
CA LEU A 84 3.13 33.81 -3.86
C LEU A 84 2.06 32.91 -3.24
N GLU A 85 2.44 31.69 -2.83
CA GLU A 85 1.53 30.73 -2.20
C GLU A 85 1.16 31.14 -0.77
N HIS A 86 2.08 31.81 -0.06
CA HIS A 86 1.93 32.16 1.35
C HIS A 86 2.37 33.61 1.65
N PRO A 87 1.63 34.64 1.16
CA PRO A 87 2.05 36.05 1.24
C PRO A 87 2.07 36.63 2.66
N GLY A 88 1.38 35.99 3.63
CA GLY A 88 1.33 36.41 5.03
C GLY A 88 2.36 35.73 5.94
N GLU A 89 3.16 34.78 5.45
CA GLU A 89 4.09 34.02 6.29
C GLU A 89 5.46 34.71 6.38
N ALA A 90 5.78 35.27 7.55
CA ALA A 90 7.03 36.01 7.80
C ALA A 90 8.31 35.24 7.44
N LYS A 91 8.30 33.89 7.53
CA LYS A 91 9.46 33.05 7.17
C LYS A 91 9.87 33.16 5.70
N TYR A 92 8.97 33.52 4.79
CA TYR A 92 9.26 33.67 3.36
C TYR A 92 9.55 35.11 2.94
N LEU A 93 9.15 36.07 3.78
CA LEU A 93 9.42 37.50 3.60
C LEU A 93 10.85 37.90 4.04
N GLY A 94 11.52 37.07 4.83
CA GLY A 94 12.94 37.24 5.21
C GLY A 94 13.17 37.26 6.73
N PRO A 95 14.44 37.27 7.21
CA PRO A 95 15.69 37.37 6.45
C PRO A 95 16.07 36.10 5.68
N ILE A 96 16.29 36.21 4.37
CA ILE A 96 16.97 35.17 3.57
C ILE A 96 18.47 35.44 3.64
N LYS A 97 19.17 34.74 4.55
CA LYS A 97 20.60 34.95 4.80
C LYS A 97 21.48 34.55 3.62
N LYS A 98 22.36 35.45 3.17
CA LYS A 98 23.37 35.21 2.13
C LYS A 98 24.45 34.20 2.56
N SER A 99 24.63 34.00 3.87
CA SER A 99 25.55 32.99 4.43
C SER A 99 25.07 31.55 4.25
N ASN A 100 23.81 31.32 3.86
CA ASN A 100 23.34 29.99 3.53
C ASN A 100 24.04 29.49 2.25
N ALA A 101 24.78 28.37 2.35
CA ALA A 101 25.59 27.83 1.27
C ALA A 101 24.81 27.64 -0.06
N ARG A 102 23.51 27.29 0.02
CA ARG A 102 22.65 27.15 -1.17
C ARG A 102 22.28 28.50 -1.77
N ILE A 103 21.97 29.50 -0.96
CA ILE A 103 21.65 30.87 -1.42
C ILE A 103 22.90 31.55 -1.97
N HIS A 104 24.04 31.37 -1.30
CA HIS A 104 25.32 31.91 -1.73
C HIS A 104 25.70 31.41 -3.13
N SER A 105 25.67 30.08 -3.33
CA SER A 105 26.05 29.45 -4.60
C SER A 105 25.04 29.67 -5.73
N SER A 106 23.73 29.70 -5.43
CA SER A 106 22.69 29.76 -6.46
C SER A 106 22.17 31.17 -6.76
N VAL A 107 22.34 32.13 -5.84
CA VAL A 107 21.80 33.50 -5.98
C VAL A 107 22.88 34.57 -5.91
N VAL A 108 23.81 34.50 -4.94
CA VAL A 108 24.82 35.55 -4.75
C VAL A 108 25.96 35.46 -5.77
N GLN A 109 26.43 34.25 -6.08
CA GLN A 109 27.54 34.03 -7.01
C GLN A 109 27.13 34.05 -8.49
N VAL A 110 25.83 34.10 -8.79
CA VAL A 110 25.32 34.03 -10.17
C VAL A 110 24.90 35.42 -10.65
N ALA A 111 25.56 35.88 -11.72
CA ALA A 111 25.23 37.15 -12.36
C ALA A 111 23.75 37.17 -12.78
N GLY A 112 23.05 38.25 -12.45
CA GLY A 112 21.62 38.41 -12.73
C GLY A 112 20.66 37.83 -11.68
N ALA A 113 21.05 36.81 -10.91
CA ALA A 113 20.13 36.15 -9.97
C ALA A 113 19.68 37.04 -8.79
N ALA A 114 20.57 37.84 -8.22
CA ALA A 114 20.18 38.86 -7.23
C ALA A 114 19.31 39.97 -7.84
N ARG A 115 19.50 40.30 -9.12
CA ARG A 115 18.68 41.29 -9.84
C ARG A 115 17.24 40.78 -10.03
N VAL A 116 17.05 39.49 -10.26
CA VAL A 116 15.72 38.85 -10.30
C VAL A 116 14.95 39.03 -9.00
N LEU A 117 15.60 38.83 -7.84
CA LEU A 117 14.94 39.05 -6.56
C LEU A 117 14.56 40.53 -6.37
N ARG A 118 15.39 41.47 -6.83
CA ARG A 118 15.04 42.90 -6.81
C ARG A 118 13.84 43.23 -7.70
N LEU A 119 13.74 42.61 -8.88
CA LEU A 119 12.58 42.74 -9.76
C LEU A 119 11.30 42.17 -9.13
N ALA A 120 11.43 41.08 -8.34
CA ALA A 120 10.34 40.53 -7.53
C ALA A 120 9.94 41.42 -6.34
N GLY A 121 10.71 42.48 -6.04
CA GLY A 121 10.45 43.42 -4.95
C GLY A 121 11.29 43.19 -3.68
N PHE A 122 12.21 42.23 -3.68
CA PHE A 122 13.09 42.02 -2.53
C PHE A 122 14.13 43.14 -2.43
N THR A 123 14.27 43.68 -1.22
CA THR A 123 15.38 44.56 -0.83
C THR A 123 16.57 43.71 -0.36
N GLU A 124 17.77 44.24 -0.56
CA GLU A 124 19.02 43.57 -0.25
C GLU A 124 19.81 44.44 0.74
N ASP A 125 20.18 43.89 1.89
CA ASP A 125 21.15 44.50 2.80
C ASP A 125 22.52 43.81 2.67
N ALA A 126 23.48 44.11 3.57
CA ALA A 126 24.81 43.50 3.51
C ALA A 126 24.79 41.97 3.69
N GLU A 127 23.82 41.40 4.41
CA GLU A 127 23.86 40.01 4.90
C GLU A 127 22.69 39.14 4.42
N SER A 128 21.60 39.71 3.91
CA SER A 128 20.30 39.06 3.69
C SER A 128 19.44 39.76 2.62
N PHE A 129 18.41 39.04 2.15
CA PHE A 129 17.31 39.60 1.34
C PHE A 129 16.01 39.63 2.15
N PHE A 130 15.21 40.68 1.96
CA PHE A 130 13.92 40.89 2.63
C PHE A 130 12.87 41.39 1.66
N LEU A 131 11.61 41.08 1.92
CA LEU A 131 10.46 41.58 1.17
C LEU A 131 9.50 42.23 2.15
N VAL A 132 9.44 43.56 2.13
CA VAL A 132 8.64 44.34 3.10
C VAL A 132 7.16 44.26 2.75
N GLU A 133 6.80 44.43 1.48
CA GLU A 133 5.43 44.34 0.98
C GLU A 133 5.37 43.48 -0.29
N PRO A 134 4.70 42.30 -0.25
CA PRO A 134 4.59 41.44 -1.41
C PRO A 134 3.56 41.98 -2.42
N HIS A 135 4.02 42.47 -3.57
CA HIS A 135 3.15 42.84 -4.69
C HIS A 135 2.84 41.63 -5.57
N ALA A 136 1.64 41.06 -5.43
CA ALA A 136 1.22 39.83 -6.13
C ALA A 136 1.39 39.90 -7.65
N ALA A 137 1.06 41.02 -8.29
CA ALA A 137 1.19 41.17 -9.75
C ALA A 137 2.65 41.10 -10.24
N ARG A 138 3.59 41.73 -9.51
CA ARG A 138 5.02 41.70 -9.83
C ARG A 138 5.61 40.32 -9.59
N LEU A 139 5.28 39.72 -8.44
CA LEU A 139 5.74 38.37 -8.09
C LEU A 139 5.26 37.33 -9.12
N LEU A 140 4.00 37.42 -9.57
CA LEU A 140 3.44 36.52 -10.56
C LEU A 140 4.13 36.66 -11.92
N GLN A 141 4.40 37.88 -12.39
CA GLN A 141 5.13 38.11 -13.65
C GLN A 141 6.56 37.56 -13.59
N VAL A 142 7.27 37.81 -12.50
CA VAL A 142 8.63 37.27 -12.29
C VAL A 142 8.62 35.74 -12.20
N HIS A 143 7.60 35.15 -11.56
CA HIS A 143 7.43 33.71 -11.46
C HIS A 143 7.18 33.06 -12.83
N LEU A 144 6.32 33.64 -13.65
CA LEU A 144 6.05 33.17 -15.01
C LEU A 144 7.29 33.29 -15.91
N ALA A 145 8.05 34.39 -15.80
CA ALA A 145 9.30 34.56 -16.55
C ALA A 145 10.37 33.51 -16.15
N LEU A 146 10.49 33.20 -14.85
CA LEU A 146 11.37 32.13 -14.34
C LEU A 146 10.94 30.74 -14.86
N GLN A 147 9.65 30.45 -14.89
CA GLN A 147 9.11 29.20 -15.45
C GLN A 147 9.41 29.08 -16.94
N GLY A 148 9.25 30.16 -17.70
CA GLY A 148 9.59 30.21 -19.13
C GLY A 148 11.07 29.90 -19.37
N GLN A 149 11.97 30.56 -18.64
CA GLN A 149 13.41 30.36 -18.79
C GLN A 149 13.88 28.97 -18.33
N LEU A 150 13.29 28.43 -17.25
CA LEU A 150 13.55 27.05 -16.83
C LEU A 150 13.16 26.05 -17.92
N THR A 151 12.05 26.30 -18.60
CA THR A 151 11.59 25.45 -19.71
C THR A 151 12.52 25.56 -20.92
N ALA A 152 13.00 26.77 -21.25
CA ALA A 152 13.95 26.98 -22.35
C ALA A 152 15.32 26.32 -22.09
N VAL A 153 15.88 26.47 -20.89
CA VAL A 153 17.17 25.88 -20.49
C VAL A 153 17.08 24.36 -20.43
N THR A 154 15.96 23.80 -19.92
CA THR A 154 15.77 22.35 -19.88
C THR A 154 15.55 21.74 -21.26
N ALA A 155 14.86 22.44 -22.16
CA ALA A 155 14.71 22.04 -23.57
C ALA A 155 16.06 22.07 -24.31
N SER A 156 16.87 23.12 -24.09
CA SER A 156 18.21 23.23 -24.68
C SER A 156 19.19 22.15 -24.16
N ALA A 157 19.13 21.83 -22.86
CA ALA A 157 19.91 20.75 -22.27
C ALA A 157 19.51 19.36 -22.80
N ALA A 158 18.23 19.14 -23.10
CA ALA A 158 17.75 17.90 -23.71
C ALA A 158 18.18 17.73 -25.18
N ALA A 159 18.37 18.83 -25.91
CA ALA A 159 18.79 18.82 -27.32
C ALA A 159 20.30 18.56 -27.51
N ASN A 160 21.14 18.91 -26.52
CA ASN A 160 22.61 18.93 -26.67
C ASN A 160 23.36 17.70 -26.11
N GLY A 161 22.68 16.63 -25.68
CA GLY A 161 23.30 15.30 -25.57
C GLY A 161 24.55 15.13 -24.70
N TYR A 162 24.82 16.00 -23.73
CA TYR A 162 25.90 15.83 -22.74
C TYR A 162 25.32 15.63 -21.34
N GLY A 163 25.55 14.44 -20.78
CA GLY A 163 25.24 14.12 -19.40
C GLY A 163 26.35 14.59 -18.46
N GLU A 164 25.96 15.30 -17.40
CA GLU A 164 26.74 15.35 -16.16
C GLU A 164 25.85 14.94 -14.98
N ALA A 165 26.39 14.00 -14.20
CA ALA A 165 25.78 13.42 -13.04
C ALA A 165 26.06 14.27 -11.79
N SER A 166 25.01 14.78 -11.14
CA SER A 166 24.86 14.65 -9.68
C SER A 166 23.47 15.07 -9.18
N THR A 167 22.83 14.11 -8.51
CA THR A 167 21.84 14.25 -7.43
C THR A 167 20.60 15.13 -7.64
N VAL A 168 19.44 14.48 -7.76
CA VAL A 168 18.27 14.60 -6.86
C VAL A 168 17.14 13.71 -7.40
N ALA A 169 16.67 12.82 -6.53
CA ALA A 169 15.40 12.07 -6.55
C ALA A 169 14.84 11.66 -7.92
N SER A 170 14.89 10.36 -8.23
CA SER A 170 14.02 9.75 -9.25
C SER A 170 12.56 10.08 -8.90
N LYS A 171 12.00 11.10 -9.56
CA LYS A 171 10.55 11.27 -9.63
C LYS A 171 9.97 9.97 -10.16
N SER A 172 8.88 9.53 -9.54
CA SER A 172 8.28 8.24 -9.83
C SER A 172 7.91 8.15 -11.31
N LYS A 173 7.88 6.93 -11.86
CA LYS A 173 7.42 6.67 -13.24
C LYS A 173 6.02 7.28 -13.51
N PHE A 174 5.25 7.53 -12.45
CA PHE A 174 3.97 8.22 -12.44
C PHE A 174 4.08 9.72 -12.74
N ASP A 175 5.03 10.44 -12.13
CA ASP A 175 5.24 11.87 -12.39
C ASP A 175 5.70 12.15 -13.83
N GLN A 176 6.47 11.24 -14.42
CA GLN A 176 6.91 11.34 -15.82
C GLN A 176 5.78 11.07 -16.81
N ASN A 177 4.86 10.16 -16.47
CA ASN A 177 3.66 9.91 -17.29
C ASN A 177 2.66 11.05 -17.18
N LEU A 178 2.46 11.61 -15.98
CA LEU A 178 1.62 12.78 -15.75
C LEU A 178 2.15 14.01 -16.49
N LEU A 179 3.46 14.24 -16.48
CA LEU A 179 4.09 15.31 -17.27
C LEU A 179 3.91 15.11 -18.78
N ARG A 180 3.96 13.86 -19.27
CA ARG A 180 3.68 13.55 -20.69
C ARG A 180 2.21 13.76 -21.05
N GLU A 181 1.28 13.42 -20.15
CA GLU A 181 -0.15 13.72 -20.35
C GLU A 181 -0.41 15.22 -20.37
N ILE A 182 0.15 15.99 -19.42
CA ILE A 182 0.01 17.45 -19.38
C ILE A 182 0.61 18.09 -20.65
N GLN A 183 1.75 17.61 -21.13
CA GLN A 183 2.38 18.09 -22.37
C GLN A 183 1.58 17.70 -23.62
N ALA A 184 1.00 16.49 -23.66
CA ALA A 184 0.13 16.05 -24.74
C ALA A 184 -1.19 16.84 -24.78
N GLU A 185 -1.74 17.18 -23.61
CA GLU A 185 -2.95 17.97 -23.47
C GLU A 185 -2.71 19.45 -23.81
N ALA A 186 -1.55 20.01 -23.45
CA ALA A 186 -1.13 21.34 -23.89
C ALA A 186 -0.93 21.41 -25.42
N HIS A 187 -0.34 20.37 -26.04
CA HIS A 187 -0.22 20.27 -27.50
C HIS A 187 -1.59 20.15 -28.19
N HIS A 188 -2.51 19.39 -27.59
CA HIS A 188 -3.88 19.26 -28.09
C HIS A 188 -4.65 20.58 -27.98
N GLN A 189 -4.50 21.31 -26.87
CA GLN A 189 -5.10 22.64 -26.69
C GLN A 189 -4.49 23.71 -27.60
N ALA A 190 -3.18 23.65 -27.88
CA ALA A 190 -2.53 24.53 -28.84
C ALA A 190 -3.00 24.26 -30.27
N ALA A 191 -3.23 22.99 -30.63
CA ALA A 191 -3.83 22.61 -31.92
C ALA A 191 -5.28 23.09 -32.06
N LEU A 192 -6.05 23.14 -30.96
CA LEU A 192 -7.41 23.70 -30.93
C LEU A 192 -7.44 25.23 -31.03
N ARG A 193 -6.39 25.93 -30.55
CA ARG A 193 -6.28 27.40 -30.61
C ARG A 193 -5.71 27.94 -31.93
N GLY A 194 -5.02 27.10 -32.71
CA GLY A 194 -4.40 27.47 -33.99
C GLY A 194 -5.28 27.28 -35.23
N ALA A 195 -6.51 26.80 -35.08
CA ALA A 195 -7.42 26.63 -36.21
C ALA A 195 -7.99 27.99 -36.65
N PRO A 196 -7.96 28.33 -37.96
CA PRO A 196 -8.52 29.59 -38.45
C PRO A 196 -10.03 29.63 -38.21
N ALA A 197 -10.54 30.80 -37.86
CA ALA A 197 -11.95 31.04 -37.54
C ALA A 197 -12.87 30.60 -38.70
N ALA A 198 -13.73 29.61 -38.44
CA ALA A 198 -14.81 29.22 -39.34
C ALA A 198 -15.98 30.23 -39.27
N PRO A 199 -16.69 30.47 -40.39
CA PRO A 199 -17.65 31.55 -40.52
C PRO A 199 -18.95 31.29 -39.75
N ALA A 200 -19.70 32.38 -39.56
CA ALA A 200 -20.89 32.46 -38.74
C ALA A 200 -21.98 31.40 -39.03
N VAL A 201 -22.49 30.85 -37.93
CA VAL A 201 -23.80 30.22 -37.68
C VAL A 201 -24.62 29.85 -38.92
N THR A 202 -24.60 28.56 -39.24
CA THR A 202 -25.73 27.87 -39.89
C THR A 202 -26.02 26.58 -39.13
N ALA A 203 -27.26 26.49 -38.64
CA ALA A 203 -28.04 25.36 -38.14
C ALA A 203 -27.27 24.14 -37.57
N ALA A 204 -27.59 23.81 -36.31
CA ALA A 204 -27.22 22.56 -35.65
C ALA A 204 -27.52 21.34 -36.55
N PRO A 205 -26.57 20.39 -36.72
CA PRO A 205 -26.86 19.14 -37.40
C PRO A 205 -27.72 18.24 -36.50
N ALA A 206 -28.69 17.57 -37.13
CA ALA A 206 -29.57 16.56 -36.55
C ALA A 206 -28.78 15.36 -35.94
N PRO A 207 -29.38 14.58 -35.02
CA PRO A 207 -28.66 13.59 -34.22
C PRO A 207 -28.00 12.53 -35.10
N ALA A 208 -26.71 12.28 -34.85
CA ALA A 208 -25.97 11.19 -35.50
C ALA A 208 -26.67 9.85 -35.21
N SER A 209 -26.83 9.06 -36.26
CA SER A 209 -27.36 7.70 -36.22
C SER A 209 -26.75 6.88 -35.07
N ALA A 210 -27.60 6.24 -34.27
CA ALA A 210 -27.22 5.32 -33.22
C ALA A 210 -26.26 4.25 -33.76
N SER A 211 -24.99 4.32 -33.38
CA SER A 211 -24.05 3.24 -33.68
C SER A 211 -24.48 1.99 -32.91
N ALA A 212 -24.67 0.87 -33.61
CA ALA A 212 -25.04 -0.40 -32.98
C ALA A 212 -24.00 -0.91 -31.96
N VAL A 213 -22.76 -0.42 -32.07
CA VAL A 213 -21.64 -0.72 -31.17
C VAL A 213 -21.01 0.59 -30.71
N LEU A 214 -20.87 0.75 -29.39
CA LEU A 214 -20.19 1.86 -28.73
C LEU A 214 -18.73 1.50 -28.45
N ARG A 215 -17.81 2.36 -28.87
CA ARG A 215 -16.39 2.34 -28.52
C ARG A 215 -16.19 3.24 -27.31
N LEU A 216 -16.05 2.65 -26.14
CA LEU A 216 -15.94 3.39 -24.89
C LEU A 216 -14.50 3.38 -24.40
N ARG A 217 -14.06 4.48 -23.78
CA ARG A 217 -12.78 4.53 -23.05
C ARG A 217 -13.07 4.55 -21.56
N LEU A 218 -12.64 3.53 -20.84
CA LEU A 218 -12.83 3.42 -19.39
C LEU A 218 -11.54 3.79 -18.67
N ARG A 219 -11.53 4.89 -17.91
CA ARG A 219 -10.45 5.26 -17.00
C ARG A 219 -10.57 4.47 -15.70
N ILE A 220 -9.49 3.79 -15.30
CA ILE A 220 -9.45 2.88 -14.15
C ILE A 220 -8.91 3.63 -12.92
N PRO A 221 -9.38 3.32 -11.68
CA PRO A 221 -8.93 3.96 -10.44
C PRO A 221 -7.40 3.95 -10.22
N LEU A 222 -6.71 2.88 -10.63
CA LEU A 222 -5.26 2.70 -10.44
C LEU A 222 -4.40 3.36 -11.53
N GLY A 223 -5.02 4.14 -12.43
CA GLY A 223 -4.37 4.78 -13.57
C GLY A 223 -4.44 3.94 -14.85
N GLY A 224 -4.47 4.63 -15.99
CA GLY A 224 -4.64 4.02 -17.31
C GLY A 224 -6.09 4.03 -17.81
N SER A 225 -6.26 3.61 -19.06
CA SER A 225 -7.53 3.57 -19.76
C SER A 225 -7.66 2.28 -20.57
N LEU A 226 -8.85 1.67 -20.50
CA LEU A 226 -9.21 0.49 -21.27
C LEU A 226 -10.13 0.90 -22.42
N GLU A 227 -9.86 0.44 -23.63
CA GLU A 227 -10.80 0.60 -24.75
C GLU A 227 -11.74 -0.60 -24.78
N MET A 228 -13.05 -0.33 -24.79
CA MET A 228 -14.11 -1.34 -24.79
C MET A 228 -14.99 -1.16 -26.03
N LYS A 229 -15.48 -2.29 -26.57
CA LYS A 229 -16.47 -2.29 -27.66
C LYS A 229 -17.71 -3.01 -27.16
N VAL A 230 -18.77 -2.25 -26.90
CA VAL A 230 -19.98 -2.78 -26.25
C VAL A 230 -21.19 -2.45 -27.12
N PRO A 231 -22.10 -3.41 -27.39
CA PRO A 231 -23.35 -3.12 -28.10
C PRO A 231 -24.14 -2.01 -27.40
N SER A 232 -24.70 -1.06 -28.15
CA SER A 232 -25.43 0.09 -27.56
C SER A 232 -26.66 -0.34 -26.74
N VAL A 233 -27.25 -1.47 -27.10
CA VAL A 233 -28.40 -2.12 -26.43
C VAL A 233 -28.03 -2.89 -25.16
N THR A 234 -26.76 -2.93 -24.78
CA THR A 234 -26.31 -3.62 -23.56
C THR A 234 -26.93 -2.96 -22.34
N ARG A 235 -27.46 -3.78 -21.42
CA ARG A 235 -28.01 -3.28 -20.16
C ARG A 235 -26.90 -2.74 -19.26
N VAL A 236 -27.20 -1.69 -18.50
CA VAL A 236 -26.25 -1.09 -17.55
C VAL A 236 -25.68 -2.12 -16.57
N THR A 237 -26.51 -3.03 -16.05
CA THR A 237 -26.09 -4.10 -15.13
C THR A 237 -25.14 -5.11 -15.78
N ALA A 238 -25.38 -5.45 -17.05
CA ALA A 238 -24.50 -6.33 -17.83
C ALA A 238 -23.15 -5.65 -18.11
N PHE A 239 -23.17 -4.35 -18.41
CA PHE A 239 -21.95 -3.56 -18.59
C PHE A 239 -21.14 -3.45 -17.28
N GLN A 240 -21.78 -3.22 -16.14
CA GLN A 240 -21.10 -3.23 -14.83
C GLN A 240 -20.47 -4.60 -14.50
N ALA A 241 -21.13 -5.70 -14.88
CA ALA A 241 -20.58 -7.05 -14.73
C ALA A 241 -19.35 -7.28 -15.63
N GLU A 242 -19.36 -6.75 -16.87
CA GLU A 242 -18.21 -6.76 -17.76
C GLU A 242 -17.05 -5.93 -17.19
N VAL A 243 -17.33 -4.73 -16.68
CA VAL A 243 -16.36 -3.88 -15.98
C VAL A 243 -15.79 -4.61 -14.75
N ARG A 244 -16.60 -5.35 -13.99
CA ARG A 244 -16.13 -6.18 -12.86
C ARG A 244 -15.17 -7.27 -13.32
N GLN A 245 -15.46 -7.95 -14.43
CA GLN A 245 -14.57 -8.99 -14.96
C GLN A 245 -13.21 -8.42 -15.40
N LEU A 246 -13.20 -7.21 -15.96
CA LEU A 246 -11.99 -6.56 -16.47
C LEU A 246 -11.17 -5.86 -15.39
N THR A 247 -11.82 -5.25 -14.39
CA THR A 247 -11.16 -4.41 -13.38
C THR A 247 -11.08 -5.07 -12.00
N GLY A 248 -11.88 -6.10 -11.75
CA GLY A 248 -12.02 -6.73 -10.44
C GLY A 248 -12.87 -5.93 -9.43
N VAL A 249 -13.34 -4.73 -9.78
CA VAL A 249 -14.15 -3.88 -8.89
C VAL A 249 -15.58 -4.43 -8.80
N PRO A 250 -16.11 -4.78 -7.60
CA PRO A 250 -17.47 -5.28 -7.43
C PRO A 250 -18.51 -4.29 -7.94
N CYS A 251 -19.61 -4.76 -8.54
CA CYS A 251 -20.62 -3.87 -9.14
C CYS A 251 -21.19 -2.85 -8.16
N HIS A 252 -21.39 -3.23 -6.89
CA HIS A 252 -21.88 -2.34 -5.83
C HIS A 252 -20.85 -1.29 -5.39
N HIS A 253 -19.56 -1.45 -5.72
CA HIS A 253 -18.51 -0.44 -5.51
C HIS A 253 -18.31 0.48 -6.73
N GLN A 254 -18.90 0.18 -7.89
CA GLN A 254 -18.64 0.93 -9.12
C GLN A 254 -19.48 2.21 -9.19
N ARG A 255 -18.82 3.36 -9.29
CA ARG A 255 -19.45 4.62 -9.74
C ARG A 255 -18.85 5.03 -11.08
N LEU A 256 -19.62 4.83 -12.15
CA LEU A 256 -19.21 5.14 -13.53
C LEU A 256 -19.70 6.54 -13.91
N ARG A 257 -18.78 7.47 -14.17
CA ARG A 257 -19.08 8.86 -14.53
C ARG A 257 -18.76 9.15 -15.99
N PHE A 258 -19.61 9.91 -16.69
CA PHE A 258 -19.44 10.26 -18.11
C PHE A 258 -19.93 11.70 -18.40
N GLY A 259 -19.70 12.17 -19.63
CA GLY A 259 -19.95 13.54 -20.07
C GLY A 259 -18.78 14.52 -19.83
N PHE A 260 -18.88 15.73 -20.39
CA PHE A 260 -17.93 16.82 -20.16
C PHE A 260 -18.64 18.05 -19.58
N PRO A 261 -18.32 18.48 -18.34
CA PRO A 261 -17.51 17.77 -17.34
C PRO A 261 -18.20 16.47 -16.87
N ALA A 262 -17.41 15.48 -16.42
CA ALA A 262 -17.88 14.13 -16.05
C ALA A 262 -18.78 14.14 -14.81
N SER A 263 -20.03 14.56 -15.01
CA SER A 263 -21.01 14.87 -13.97
C SER A 263 -22.16 13.86 -13.95
N ARG A 264 -22.39 13.15 -15.05
CA ARG A 264 -23.43 12.14 -15.16
C ARG A 264 -22.94 10.82 -14.58
N VAL A 265 -23.78 10.16 -13.79
CA VAL A 265 -23.47 8.85 -13.19
C VAL A 265 -24.35 7.80 -13.87
N LEU A 266 -23.73 6.74 -14.36
CA LEU A 266 -24.45 5.60 -14.92
C LEU A 266 -25.07 4.80 -13.76
N ARG A 267 -26.41 4.73 -13.71
CA ARG A 267 -27.18 4.01 -12.69
C ARG A 267 -28.09 2.99 -13.35
N PRO A 268 -28.28 1.80 -12.77
CA PRO A 268 -29.30 0.86 -13.22
C PRO A 268 -30.69 1.23 -12.65
N ASN A 269 -31.70 1.39 -13.51
CA ASN A 269 -33.13 1.45 -13.17
C ASN A 269 -33.87 0.21 -13.73
N ASP A 270 -34.96 -0.17 -13.04
CA ASP A 270 -35.57 -1.51 -13.10
C ASP A 270 -36.35 -1.88 -14.37
N ALA A 271 -36.49 -1.04 -15.40
CA ALA A 271 -37.41 -1.33 -16.51
C ALA A 271 -36.85 -1.26 -17.94
N THR A 272 -35.98 -0.29 -18.29
CA THR A 272 -35.51 -0.09 -19.69
C THR A 272 -34.18 0.67 -19.76
N ASP A 273 -33.10 0.12 -19.19
CA ASP A 273 -31.81 0.82 -19.13
C ASP A 273 -30.77 0.18 -20.04
N THR A 274 -30.74 0.59 -21.31
CA THR A 274 -29.59 0.34 -22.19
C THR A 274 -28.55 1.46 -22.04
N LEU A 275 -27.29 1.19 -22.42
CA LEU A 275 -26.24 2.22 -22.42
C LEU A 275 -26.62 3.44 -23.28
N GLN A 276 -27.37 3.19 -24.36
CA GLN A 276 -27.89 4.26 -25.22
C GLN A 276 -28.98 5.09 -24.53
N ASP A 277 -29.90 4.46 -23.78
CA ASP A 277 -30.95 5.15 -23.02
C ASP A 277 -30.36 5.99 -21.87
N ALA A 278 -29.23 5.53 -21.30
CA ALA A 278 -28.45 6.29 -20.34
C ALA A 278 -27.72 7.51 -20.97
N GLY A 279 -27.75 7.63 -22.30
CA GLY A 279 -27.19 8.75 -23.04
C GLY A 279 -25.69 8.67 -23.29
N LEU A 280 -25.10 7.46 -23.26
CA LEU A 280 -23.70 7.25 -23.65
C LEU A 280 -23.53 7.34 -25.17
N GLN A 281 -22.47 8.01 -25.61
CA GLN A 281 -22.13 8.19 -27.02
C GLN A 281 -20.91 7.34 -27.43
N ASP A 282 -20.77 7.11 -28.74
CA ASP A 282 -19.59 6.46 -29.30
C ASP A 282 -18.34 7.33 -29.08
N GLY A 283 -17.25 6.73 -28.60
CA GLY A 283 -16.00 7.43 -28.28
C GLY A 283 -15.96 8.07 -26.89
N GLU A 284 -17.01 7.94 -26.07
CA GLU A 284 -17.11 8.63 -24.79
C GLU A 284 -16.15 8.06 -23.73
N LEU A 285 -15.61 8.96 -22.88
CA LEU A 285 -14.78 8.63 -21.74
C LEU A 285 -15.64 8.39 -20.50
N LEU A 286 -15.54 7.19 -19.95
CA LEU A 286 -16.08 6.83 -18.65
C LEU A 286 -14.98 6.85 -17.61
N ILE A 287 -15.27 7.40 -16.43
CA ILE A 287 -14.40 7.36 -15.26
C ILE A 287 -15.00 6.35 -14.29
N LEU A 288 -14.30 5.24 -14.05
CA LEU A 288 -14.63 4.31 -12.99
C LEU A 288 -14.03 4.83 -11.68
N GLU A 289 -14.88 5.07 -10.70
CA GLU A 289 -14.50 5.34 -9.32
C GLU A 289 -14.87 4.13 -8.46
N ASP A 290 -13.91 3.61 -7.70
CA ASP A 290 -14.16 2.60 -6.67
C ASP A 290 -14.60 3.31 -5.39
N LEU A 291 -15.88 3.16 -5.04
CA LEU A 291 -16.47 3.78 -3.85
C LEU A 291 -15.83 3.28 -2.55
N HIS A 292 -15.33 2.05 -2.54
CA HIS A 292 -14.65 1.49 -1.38
C HIS A 292 -13.28 2.15 -1.17
N ASP A 293 -12.48 2.28 -2.23
CA ASP A 293 -11.20 2.98 -2.14
C ASP A 293 -11.37 4.46 -1.79
N LEU A 294 -12.41 5.11 -2.31
CA LEU A 294 -12.76 6.49 -1.93
C LEU A 294 -13.16 6.58 -0.45
N PHE A 295 -13.93 5.62 0.04
CA PHE A 295 -14.28 5.51 1.46
C PHE A 295 -13.02 5.32 2.32
N LEU A 296 -12.11 4.41 1.96
CA LEU A 296 -10.87 4.21 2.69
C LEU A 296 -9.98 5.46 2.69
N GLY A 297 -9.88 6.16 1.55
CA GLY A 297 -9.15 7.43 1.46
C GLY A 297 -9.72 8.52 2.38
N ASN A 298 -11.05 8.60 2.50
CA ASN A 298 -11.71 9.50 3.44
C ASN A 298 -11.52 9.08 4.90
N LEU A 299 -11.50 7.78 5.18
CA LEU A 299 -11.24 7.23 6.51
C LEU A 299 -9.79 7.53 6.96
N GLU A 300 -8.84 7.47 6.03
CA GLU A 300 -7.42 7.78 6.30
C GLU A 300 -7.15 9.29 6.41
N SER A 301 -7.95 10.14 5.76
CA SER A 301 -7.74 11.60 5.79
C SER A 301 -8.11 12.24 7.13
N GLY A 302 -9.00 11.59 7.91
CA GLY A 302 -9.49 12.09 9.19
C GLY A 302 -10.29 13.41 9.07
N GLN A 303 -10.88 13.67 7.91
CA GLN A 303 -11.63 14.90 7.62
C GLN A 303 -13.13 14.81 7.94
N PHE A 304 -13.66 13.62 8.21
CA PHE A 304 -15.08 13.33 8.38
C PHE A 304 -15.36 12.60 9.70
N THR A 305 -16.51 12.85 10.33
CA THR A 305 -16.95 12.05 11.50
C THR A 305 -17.22 10.61 11.09
N MET A 306 -17.20 9.65 12.02
CA MET A 306 -17.69 8.30 11.72
C MET A 306 -19.15 8.29 11.24
N GLU A 307 -19.99 9.21 11.72
CA GLU A 307 -21.37 9.42 11.22
C GLU A 307 -21.40 9.86 9.75
N GLU A 308 -20.62 10.88 9.37
CA GLU A 308 -20.49 11.32 7.97
C GLU A 308 -19.85 10.26 7.07
N MET A 309 -19.02 9.38 7.64
CA MET A 309 -18.44 8.24 6.94
C MET A 309 -19.47 7.16 6.64
N LEU A 310 -20.49 6.96 7.50
CA LEU A 310 -21.58 6.02 7.23
C LEU A 310 -22.40 6.44 6.01
N ASP A 311 -22.61 7.74 5.81
CA ASP A 311 -23.30 8.28 4.62
C ASP A 311 -22.49 8.13 3.32
N LYS A 312 -21.17 7.88 3.43
CA LYS A 312 -20.25 7.74 2.30
C LYS A 312 -19.91 6.29 1.97
N LEU A 313 -20.55 5.32 2.64
CA LEU A 313 -20.32 3.90 2.38
C LEU A 313 -20.78 3.50 0.97
N PRO A 314 -20.13 2.49 0.36
CA PRO A 314 -20.67 1.87 -0.83
C PRO A 314 -22.07 1.29 -0.58
N PRO A 315 -22.94 1.25 -1.62
CA PRO A 315 -24.23 0.56 -1.56
C PRO A 315 -24.11 -0.88 -1.03
N GLU A 316 -25.18 -1.36 -0.37
CA GLU A 316 -25.22 -2.73 0.15
C GLU A 316 -24.99 -3.76 -0.96
N ALA A 317 -24.18 -4.77 -0.63
CA ALA A 317 -23.95 -5.89 -1.54
C ALA A 317 -25.23 -6.74 -1.68
N PRO A 318 -25.52 -7.27 -2.89
CA PRO A 318 -26.66 -8.15 -3.09
C PRO A 318 -26.55 -9.45 -2.25
N GLU A 319 -27.70 -10.04 -1.92
CA GLU A 319 -27.79 -11.25 -1.10
C GLU A 319 -26.88 -12.37 -1.65
N GLY A 320 -25.95 -12.85 -0.82
CA GLY A 320 -25.01 -13.93 -1.17
C GLY A 320 -23.57 -13.51 -1.43
N GLU A 321 -23.25 -12.21 -1.50
CA GLU A 321 -21.84 -11.76 -1.47
C GLU A 321 -21.32 -11.77 -0.02
N GLU A 322 -20.24 -12.53 0.23
CA GLU A 322 -19.64 -12.71 1.57
C GLU A 322 -19.10 -11.40 2.20
N PHE A 323 -19.01 -10.32 1.43
CA PHE A 323 -18.28 -9.11 1.81
C PHE A 323 -19.16 -7.87 1.69
N ASN A 324 -19.63 -7.39 2.84
CA ASN A 324 -20.37 -6.13 2.95
C ASN A 324 -19.54 -5.11 3.75
N THR A 325 -19.10 -4.05 3.06
CA THR A 325 -18.28 -2.98 3.63
C THR A 325 -18.95 -2.28 4.81
N MET A 326 -20.26 -2.05 4.74
CA MET A 326 -21.03 -1.45 5.85
C MET A 326 -21.00 -2.35 7.08
N THR A 327 -21.30 -3.64 6.90
CA THR A 327 -21.29 -4.61 8.01
C THR A 327 -19.90 -4.73 8.63
N LEU A 328 -18.83 -4.74 7.81
CA LEU A 328 -17.46 -4.76 8.32
C LEU A 328 -17.13 -3.50 9.11
N PHE A 329 -17.46 -2.33 8.58
CA PHE A 329 -17.15 -1.06 9.22
C PHE A 329 -17.90 -0.89 10.56
N LEU A 330 -19.20 -1.14 10.60
CA LEU A 330 -19.99 -1.08 11.84
C LEU A 330 -19.48 -2.06 12.90
N ASN A 331 -19.13 -3.27 12.48
CA ASN A 331 -18.55 -4.26 13.37
C ASN A 331 -17.18 -3.82 13.93
N VAL A 332 -16.40 -3.09 13.15
CA VAL A 332 -15.12 -2.53 13.59
C VAL A 332 -15.35 -1.42 14.60
N LEU A 333 -16.25 -0.47 14.31
CA LEU A 333 -16.60 0.60 15.26
C LEU A 333 -17.08 0.03 16.60
N SER A 334 -17.93 -1.01 16.55
CA SER A 334 -18.40 -1.72 17.74
C SER A 334 -17.27 -2.44 18.48
N ALA A 335 -16.39 -3.17 17.78
CA ALA A 335 -15.31 -3.93 18.41
C ALA A 335 -14.27 -3.04 19.11
N PHE A 336 -14.04 -1.82 18.59
CA PHE A 336 -13.10 -0.86 19.17
C PHE A 336 -13.77 0.22 20.03
N GLU A 337 -15.09 0.18 20.19
CA GLU A 337 -15.88 1.19 20.93
C GLU A 337 -15.60 2.62 20.44
N ILE A 338 -15.50 2.80 19.11
CA ILE A 338 -15.24 4.11 18.48
C ILE A 338 -16.55 4.89 18.43
N GLU A 339 -16.54 6.09 19.00
CA GLU A 339 -17.74 6.93 19.06
C GLU A 339 -18.03 7.59 17.70
N THR A 340 -19.30 7.88 17.42
CA THR A 340 -19.76 8.33 16.08
C THR A 340 -19.23 9.70 15.67
N TYR A 341 -18.85 10.54 16.64
CA TYR A 341 -18.28 11.87 16.40
C TYR A 341 -16.75 11.88 16.28
N GLU A 342 -16.08 10.74 16.47
CA GLU A 342 -14.63 10.66 16.27
C GLU A 342 -14.26 10.90 14.80
N MET A 343 -13.13 11.58 14.59
CA MET A 343 -12.55 11.86 13.26
C MET A 343 -11.38 10.94 12.95
N ASP A 344 -10.53 10.67 13.96
CA ASP A 344 -9.32 9.86 13.81
C ASP A 344 -9.61 8.41 14.18
N PHE A 345 -10.08 7.65 13.19
CA PHE A 345 -10.34 6.21 13.28
C PHE A 345 -9.16 5.45 13.91
N TRP A 346 -7.93 5.73 13.46
CA TRP A 346 -6.75 5.01 13.91
C TRP A 346 -6.35 5.36 15.35
N GLN A 347 -6.65 6.57 15.82
CA GLN A 347 -6.47 6.92 17.22
C GLN A 347 -7.46 6.19 18.12
N GLY A 348 -8.73 6.06 17.72
CA GLY A 348 -9.73 5.26 18.44
C GLY A 348 -9.27 3.80 18.59
N VAL A 349 -8.92 3.15 17.47
CA VAL A 349 -8.35 1.78 17.46
C VAL A 349 -7.14 1.65 18.39
N ARG A 350 -6.18 2.57 18.29
CA ARG A 350 -4.96 2.56 19.14
C ARG A 350 -5.27 2.76 20.62
N CYS A 351 -6.22 3.63 20.94
CA CYS A 351 -6.62 3.91 22.31
C CYS A 351 -7.19 2.66 22.96
N ARG A 352 -8.15 2.01 22.29
CA ARG A 352 -8.79 0.79 22.82
C ARG A 352 -7.82 -0.37 22.95
N LEU A 353 -6.96 -0.59 21.95
CA LEU A 353 -5.90 -1.61 22.02
C LEU A 353 -4.95 -1.38 23.20
N ARG A 354 -4.53 -0.13 23.45
CA ARG A 354 -3.65 0.19 24.59
C ARG A 354 -4.33 -0.03 25.93
N LYS A 355 -5.63 0.26 26.03
CA LYS A 355 -6.42 0.04 27.25
C LYS A 355 -6.53 -1.46 27.56
N ALA A 356 -6.98 -2.25 26.60
CA ALA A 356 -7.11 -3.70 26.77
C ALA A 356 -5.78 -4.40 27.10
N LEU A 357 -4.67 -3.96 26.49
CA LEU A 357 -3.34 -4.49 26.80
C LEU A 357 -2.83 -4.14 28.21
N LYS A 358 -3.40 -3.13 28.87
CA LYS A 358 -3.08 -2.80 30.28
C LYS A 358 -3.95 -3.57 31.28
N GLU A 359 -5.21 -3.83 30.90
CA GLU A 359 -6.23 -4.41 31.78
C GLU A 359 -6.28 -5.95 31.75
N ASP A 360 -5.59 -6.59 30.79
CA ASP A 360 -5.39 -8.06 30.64
C ASP A 360 -6.70 -8.89 30.63
N SER A 361 -7.79 -8.26 30.18
CA SER A 361 -9.14 -8.83 30.10
C SER A 361 -9.28 -9.76 28.87
N THR A 362 -9.37 -11.07 29.08
CA THR A 362 -9.38 -12.07 27.99
C THR A 362 -10.53 -11.92 27.00
N GLY A 363 -11.73 -11.55 27.47
CA GLY A 363 -12.91 -11.36 26.60
C GLY A 363 -12.79 -10.15 25.67
N GLU A 364 -12.15 -9.07 26.13
CA GLU A 364 -11.93 -7.88 25.28
C GLU A 364 -10.90 -8.16 24.19
N LEU A 365 -9.87 -8.96 24.50
CA LEU A 365 -8.84 -9.35 23.53
C LEU A 365 -9.39 -10.15 22.35
N GLU A 366 -10.38 -11.03 22.59
CA GLU A 366 -11.05 -11.79 21.52
C GLU A 366 -11.89 -10.88 20.63
N SER A 367 -12.67 -9.97 21.22
CA SER A 367 -13.45 -8.96 20.49
C SER A 367 -12.54 -8.06 19.63
N LEU A 368 -11.45 -7.56 20.21
CA LEU A 368 -10.47 -6.73 19.51
C LEU A 368 -9.73 -7.48 18.40
N SER A 369 -9.44 -8.76 18.61
CA SER A 369 -8.86 -9.61 17.55
C SER A 369 -9.84 -9.80 16.39
N SER A 370 -11.12 -10.01 16.66
CA SER A 370 -12.16 -10.04 15.63
C SER A 370 -12.25 -8.70 14.90
N GLY A 371 -12.21 -7.58 15.63
CA GLY A 371 -12.13 -6.24 15.08
C GLY A 371 -10.93 -6.04 14.15
N LEU A 372 -9.72 -6.46 14.56
CA LEU A 372 -8.51 -6.40 13.73
C LEU A 372 -8.63 -7.24 12.45
N GLN A 373 -9.24 -8.43 12.50
CA GLN A 373 -9.49 -9.23 11.31
C GLN A 373 -10.45 -8.52 10.36
N LYS A 374 -11.50 -7.87 10.88
CA LYS A 374 -12.44 -7.09 10.08
C LYS A 374 -11.78 -5.84 9.47
N ILE A 375 -10.85 -5.19 10.16
CA ILE A 375 -9.99 -4.15 9.56
C ILE A 375 -9.16 -4.72 8.41
N GLN A 376 -8.55 -5.91 8.57
CA GLN A 376 -7.79 -6.52 7.47
C GLN A 376 -8.66 -6.83 6.26
N LEU A 377 -9.90 -7.24 6.49
CA LEU A 377 -10.91 -7.44 5.44
C LEU A 377 -11.28 -6.10 4.79
N LEU A 378 -11.57 -5.07 5.59
CA LEU A 378 -11.91 -3.73 5.12
C LEU A 378 -10.82 -3.16 4.20
N PHE A 379 -9.55 -3.33 4.54
CA PHE A 379 -8.41 -2.87 3.74
C PHE A 379 -7.89 -3.92 2.74
N ARG A 380 -8.66 -4.96 2.38
CA ARG A 380 -8.19 -6.10 1.57
C ARG A 380 -7.63 -5.69 0.20
N GLN A 381 -8.19 -4.65 -0.42
CA GLN A 381 -7.77 -4.14 -1.74
C GLN A 381 -6.45 -3.36 -1.69
N HIS A 382 -6.03 -2.85 -0.52
CA HIS A 382 -4.74 -2.19 -0.39
C HIS A 382 -3.59 -3.13 -0.70
N ASP A 383 -2.51 -2.53 -1.21
CA ASP A 383 -1.29 -3.29 -1.41
C ASP A 383 -0.82 -3.89 -0.06
N THR A 384 -0.10 -5.00 -0.14
CA THR A 384 0.32 -5.72 1.06
C THR A 384 1.24 -4.88 1.96
N ARG A 385 1.98 -3.91 1.40
CA ARG A 385 2.87 -3.04 2.16
C ARG A 385 2.10 -1.98 2.94
N GLN A 386 1.05 -1.42 2.36
CA GLN A 386 0.10 -0.48 2.94
C GLN A 386 -0.67 -1.17 4.05
N ARG A 387 -1.23 -2.37 3.80
CA ARG A 387 -1.89 -3.17 4.86
C ARG A 387 -0.97 -3.43 6.05
N MET A 388 0.28 -3.81 5.78
CA MET A 388 1.28 -4.00 6.84
C MET A 388 1.59 -2.69 7.57
N HIS A 389 1.71 -1.59 6.85
CA HIS A 389 1.95 -0.27 7.44
C HIS A 389 0.81 0.17 8.35
N LEU A 390 -0.44 -0.02 7.93
CA LEU A 390 -1.64 0.26 8.72
C LEU A 390 -1.68 -0.58 9.99
N LEU A 391 -1.44 -1.89 9.88
CA LEU A 391 -1.36 -2.79 11.04
C LEU A 391 -0.24 -2.39 12.01
N LEU A 392 0.97 -2.10 11.51
CA LEU A 392 2.08 -1.70 12.37
C LEU A 392 1.85 -0.35 13.06
N THR A 393 1.10 0.55 12.41
CA THR A 393 0.75 1.86 12.95
C THR A 393 -0.38 1.78 13.98
N SER A 394 -1.33 0.85 13.80
CA SER A 394 -2.41 0.62 14.76
C SER A 394 -1.95 -0.08 16.05
N LEU A 395 -0.83 -0.80 15.99
CA LEU A 395 -0.26 -1.45 17.16
C LEU A 395 0.49 -0.45 18.05
N PRO A 396 0.49 -0.63 19.38
CA PRO A 396 1.22 0.22 20.31
C PRO A 396 2.73 -0.09 20.34
N LEU A 397 3.35 -0.25 19.17
CA LEU A 397 4.78 -0.46 19.00
C LEU A 397 5.49 0.90 19.11
N ARG A 398 5.93 1.27 20.32
CA ARG A 398 6.70 2.51 20.53
C ARG A 398 8.07 2.43 19.83
N ARG A 399 8.14 2.91 18.59
CA ARG A 399 9.43 3.18 17.92
C ARG A 399 10.08 4.37 18.61
N LYS A 400 11.23 4.15 19.27
CA LYS A 400 12.00 5.22 19.91
C LYS A 400 12.90 5.91 18.87
N SER A 401 13.15 7.21 19.06
CA SER A 401 13.97 8.06 18.17
C SER A 401 15.47 7.71 18.12
N HIS A 402 15.94 6.73 18.91
CA HIS A 402 17.35 6.34 18.89
C HIS A 402 17.63 5.40 17.71
N THR A 403 18.90 5.36 17.29
CA THR A 403 19.37 4.47 16.23
C THR A 403 20.27 3.40 16.86
N THR A 404 20.00 2.13 16.60
CA THR A 404 20.83 1.01 17.03
C THR A 404 21.83 0.66 15.93
N LYS A 405 23.12 0.63 16.30
CA LYS A 405 24.21 0.26 15.39
C LYS A 405 24.51 -1.22 15.52
N MET A 406 24.55 -1.94 14.40
CA MET A 406 25.01 -3.32 14.33
C MET A 406 26.26 -3.38 13.46
N THR A 407 27.38 -3.77 14.06
CA THR A 407 28.67 -3.90 13.35
C THR A 407 28.89 -5.38 13.05
N ILE A 408 29.04 -5.74 11.78
CA ILE A 408 29.07 -7.13 11.32
C ILE A 408 30.28 -7.36 10.41
N LEU A 409 31.00 -8.46 10.58
CA LEU A 409 32.04 -8.88 9.66
C LEU A 409 31.47 -9.88 8.63
N ARG A 410 31.52 -9.56 7.33
CA ARG A 410 30.92 -10.41 6.28
C ARG A 410 31.46 -11.85 6.26
N ALA A 411 32.74 -12.06 6.57
CA ALA A 411 33.35 -13.38 6.62
C ALA A 411 32.73 -14.32 7.69
N ARG A 412 32.07 -13.75 8.70
CA ARG A 412 31.40 -14.48 9.79
C ARG A 412 30.01 -13.90 10.04
N PHE A 413 29.33 -13.52 8.95
CA PHE A 413 28.06 -12.81 8.97
C PHE A 413 27.04 -13.48 9.89
N LEU A 414 26.70 -14.76 9.63
CA LEU A 414 25.67 -15.45 10.41
C LEU A 414 26.03 -15.49 11.90
N GLN A 415 27.27 -15.82 12.23
CA GLN A 415 27.73 -15.92 13.62
C GLN A 415 27.61 -14.58 14.37
N ASP A 416 28.10 -13.49 13.79
CA ASP A 416 28.03 -12.14 14.38
C ASP A 416 26.57 -11.69 14.55
N VAL A 417 25.72 -11.91 13.53
CA VAL A 417 24.30 -11.52 13.60
C VAL A 417 23.59 -12.23 14.73
N MET A 418 23.83 -13.52 14.88
CA MET A 418 23.14 -14.33 15.88
C MET A 418 23.56 -13.94 17.29
N ASP A 419 24.85 -13.74 17.54
CA ASP A 419 25.35 -13.25 18.82
C ASP A 419 24.76 -11.86 19.16
N LEU A 420 24.76 -10.93 18.19
CA LEU A 420 24.22 -9.58 18.37
C LEU A 420 22.71 -9.58 18.64
N VAL A 421 21.92 -10.32 17.86
CA VAL A 421 20.44 -10.29 17.96
C VAL A 421 19.95 -11.02 19.19
N LEU A 422 20.64 -12.07 19.65
CA LEU A 422 20.27 -12.79 20.88
C LEU A 422 20.53 -11.94 22.14
N ASP A 423 21.61 -11.16 22.17
CA ASP A 423 21.94 -10.27 23.28
C ASP A 423 21.18 -8.92 23.22
N MET A 424 20.66 -8.55 22.04
CA MET A 424 19.97 -7.27 21.86
C MET A 424 18.69 -7.15 22.70
N GLU A 425 18.60 -6.08 23.50
CA GLU A 425 17.37 -5.76 24.21
C GLU A 425 16.25 -5.32 23.25
N ARG A 426 14.99 -5.60 23.62
CA ARG A 426 13.80 -5.24 22.85
C ARG A 426 13.75 -3.76 22.43
N ARG A 427 14.19 -2.85 23.30
CA ARG A 427 14.20 -1.40 22.99
C ARG A 427 15.06 -1.05 21.78
N HIS A 428 16.14 -1.80 21.55
CA HIS A 428 17.07 -1.61 20.45
C HIS A 428 16.53 -2.25 19.16
N MET A 429 15.88 -3.41 19.26
CA MET A 429 15.20 -4.07 18.13
C MET A 429 14.02 -3.25 17.57
N LEU A 430 13.37 -2.42 18.40
CA LEU A 430 12.29 -1.51 17.99
C LEU A 430 12.76 -0.17 17.40
N SER A 431 14.07 0.10 17.46
CA SER A 431 14.67 1.38 17.06
C SER A 431 15.05 1.39 15.59
N ARG A 432 15.51 2.53 15.05
CA ARG A 432 16.04 2.57 13.68
C ARG A 432 17.34 1.76 13.63
N LEU A 433 17.45 0.82 12.68
CA LEU A 433 18.66 0.02 12.50
C LEU A 433 19.68 0.74 11.61
N GLN A 434 20.94 0.74 12.04
CA GLN A 434 22.10 1.14 11.24
C GLN A 434 23.07 -0.04 11.15
N VAL A 435 23.15 -0.65 9.98
CA VAL A 435 24.09 -1.75 9.71
C VAL A 435 25.42 -1.18 9.25
N ILE A 436 26.52 -1.67 9.82
CA ILE A 436 27.89 -1.31 9.48
C ILE A 436 28.66 -2.60 9.20
N TYR A 437 29.17 -2.74 7.98
CA TYR A 437 30.09 -3.84 7.67
C TYR A 437 31.53 -3.42 7.95
N THR A 438 32.23 -4.21 8.78
CA THR A 438 33.60 -3.91 9.19
C THR A 438 34.52 -3.89 7.97
N GLY A 439 35.22 -2.77 7.76
CA GLY A 439 36.14 -2.59 6.63
C GLY A 439 35.49 -2.08 5.34
N GLU A 440 34.17 -1.84 5.32
CA GLU A 440 33.46 -1.32 4.14
C GLU A 440 32.96 0.11 4.38
N LYS A 441 33.14 1.00 3.39
CA LYS A 441 32.57 2.35 3.44
C LYS A 441 31.10 2.31 3.06
N GLY A 442 30.22 2.43 4.06
CA GLY A 442 28.78 2.54 3.85
C GLY A 442 28.37 3.91 3.29
N VAL A 443 27.92 3.94 2.03
CA VAL A 443 27.45 5.19 1.37
C VAL A 443 25.97 5.45 1.66
N ASP A 444 25.14 4.40 1.73
CA ASP A 444 23.70 4.50 2.01
C ASP A 444 23.28 3.58 3.16
N ALA A 445 22.84 4.18 4.27
CA ALA A 445 22.34 3.45 5.44
C ALA A 445 21.09 2.60 5.13
N GLY A 446 20.26 3.03 4.17
CA GLY A 446 19.07 2.30 3.73
C GLY A 446 19.42 1.05 2.92
N GLY A 447 20.31 1.19 1.94
CA GLY A 447 20.85 0.08 1.14
C GLY A 447 21.49 -1.02 1.99
N LEU A 448 22.33 -0.65 2.96
CA LEU A 448 22.98 -1.62 3.86
C LEU A 448 21.99 -2.39 4.73
N THR A 449 20.92 -1.75 5.18
CA THR A 449 19.86 -2.41 5.95
C THR A 449 19.12 -3.45 5.10
N ARG A 450 18.84 -3.14 3.83
CA ARG A 450 18.23 -4.11 2.91
C ARG A 450 19.16 -5.27 2.60
N ASP A 451 20.44 -4.98 2.36
CA ASP A 451 21.47 -5.99 2.13
C ASP A 451 21.63 -6.95 3.33
N PHE A 452 21.57 -6.42 4.55
CA PHE A 452 21.59 -7.23 5.76
C PHE A 452 20.47 -8.27 5.80
N PHE A 453 19.21 -7.86 5.59
CA PHE A 453 18.07 -8.78 5.60
C PHE A 453 18.14 -9.79 4.44
N ALA A 454 18.54 -9.34 3.25
CA ALA A 454 18.73 -10.23 2.10
C ALA A 454 19.84 -11.26 2.35
N SER A 455 20.96 -10.83 2.93
CA SER A 455 22.09 -11.70 3.27
C SER A 455 21.74 -12.68 4.37
N PHE A 456 21.00 -12.27 5.41
CA PHE A 456 20.50 -13.18 6.44
C PHE A 456 19.60 -14.27 5.85
N ALA A 457 18.68 -13.90 4.94
CA ALA A 457 17.81 -14.87 4.29
C ALA A 457 18.59 -15.91 3.46
N ARG A 458 19.71 -15.53 2.83
CA ARG A 458 20.59 -16.47 2.11
C ARG A 458 21.29 -17.44 3.08
N HIS A 459 21.95 -16.93 4.12
CA HIS A 459 22.63 -17.79 5.10
C HIS A 459 21.66 -18.73 5.81
N MET A 460 20.43 -18.28 6.09
CA MET A 460 19.38 -19.14 6.66
C MET A 460 19.02 -20.31 5.73
N ALA A 461 19.00 -20.07 4.41
CA ALA A 461 18.72 -21.13 3.42
C ALA A 461 19.91 -22.08 3.21
N GLU A 462 21.13 -21.63 3.49
CA GLU A 462 22.36 -22.44 3.42
C GLU A 462 22.48 -23.41 4.60
N GLU A 463 21.77 -23.16 5.72
CA GLU A 463 21.69 -24.04 6.89
C GLU A 463 20.80 -25.27 6.65
N GLN A 464 21.22 -26.13 5.70
CA GLN A 464 20.49 -27.33 5.27
C GLN A 464 20.23 -28.35 6.38
N SER A 465 20.98 -28.26 7.49
CA SER A 465 20.74 -29.12 8.64
C SER A 465 19.46 -28.74 9.40
N LEU A 466 19.05 -27.46 9.35
CA LEU A 466 17.88 -26.93 10.07
C LEU A 466 16.73 -26.58 9.13
N TRP A 467 17.00 -26.34 7.85
CA TRP A 467 16.00 -25.97 6.85
C TRP A 467 16.07 -26.87 5.64
N ARG A 468 14.90 -27.22 5.09
CA ARG A 468 14.77 -27.72 3.73
C ARG A 468 14.11 -26.66 2.85
N THR A 469 14.51 -26.64 1.58
CA THR A 469 13.81 -25.87 0.56
C THR A 469 12.73 -26.75 -0.04
N THR A 470 11.48 -26.28 -0.09
CA THR A 470 10.35 -26.99 -0.71
C THR A 470 10.43 -26.92 -2.24
N GLY A 471 9.60 -27.67 -2.95
CA GLY A 471 9.55 -27.62 -4.42
C GLY A 471 9.18 -26.23 -4.96
N ARG A 472 8.46 -25.42 -4.19
CA ARG A 472 8.19 -24.00 -4.49
C ARG A 472 9.31 -23.02 -4.12
N GLY A 473 10.43 -23.50 -3.57
CA GLY A 473 11.53 -22.65 -3.15
C GLY A 473 11.34 -21.98 -1.78
N SER A 474 10.27 -22.32 -1.06
CA SER A 474 10.01 -21.83 0.31
C SER A 474 10.87 -22.59 1.33
N LEU A 475 11.08 -22.02 2.51
CA LEU A 475 11.85 -22.64 3.59
C LEU A 475 10.93 -23.30 4.61
N HIS A 476 11.12 -24.60 4.84
CA HIS A 476 10.45 -25.37 5.87
C HIS A 476 11.48 -25.93 6.85
N PRO A 477 11.31 -25.78 8.17
CA PRO A 477 12.29 -26.28 9.12
C PRO A 477 12.28 -27.80 9.14
N LEU A 478 13.44 -28.38 9.39
CA LEU A 478 13.59 -29.79 9.72
C LEU A 478 13.46 -29.97 11.23
N ASP A 479 13.07 -31.16 11.67
CA ASP A 479 13.09 -31.50 13.09
C ASP A 479 14.53 -31.37 13.63
N PRO A 480 14.79 -30.42 14.54
CA PRO A 480 16.15 -30.19 15.01
C PRO A 480 16.59 -31.19 16.08
N ARG A 481 15.65 -31.99 16.61
CA ARG A 481 15.94 -33.00 17.63
C ARG A 481 16.92 -34.03 17.05
N PRO A 482 17.98 -34.41 17.79
CA PRO A 482 18.94 -35.38 17.29
C PRO A 482 18.27 -36.74 17.14
N VAL A 483 18.35 -37.33 15.95
CA VAL A 483 17.84 -38.68 15.71
C VAL A 483 18.77 -39.72 16.35
N ASP A 484 20.09 -39.47 16.45
CA ASP A 484 21.05 -40.51 16.85
C ASP A 484 22.26 -40.01 17.68
N GLY A 485 22.07 -39.00 18.54
CA GLY A 485 23.16 -38.53 19.42
C GLY A 485 24.37 -37.89 18.71
N VAL A 486 24.32 -37.69 17.39
CA VAL A 486 25.35 -36.99 16.62
C VAL A 486 25.34 -35.49 16.98
N PRO A 487 26.44 -34.94 17.53
CA PRO A 487 26.53 -33.52 17.82
C PRO A 487 26.47 -32.71 16.52
N ARG A 488 25.56 -31.73 16.44
CA ARG A 488 25.57 -30.76 15.32
C ARG A 488 26.80 -29.86 15.45
N LYS A 489 27.43 -29.56 14.31
CA LYS A 489 28.52 -28.56 14.20
C LYS A 489 28.02 -27.12 14.24
N LEU A 490 27.00 -26.82 15.04
CA LEU A 490 26.48 -25.47 15.22
C LEU A 490 27.09 -24.85 16.47
N ARG A 491 27.56 -23.59 16.37
CA ARG A 491 28.06 -22.84 17.54
C ARG A 491 26.93 -22.53 18.54
N GLN A 492 25.73 -22.28 18.03
CA GLN A 492 24.53 -22.05 18.84
C GLN A 492 23.63 -23.28 18.82
N THR A 493 22.86 -23.46 19.89
CA THR A 493 21.88 -24.54 19.96
C THR A 493 20.69 -24.25 19.02
N PRO A 494 20.00 -25.27 18.48
CA PRO A 494 18.91 -25.06 17.51
C PRO A 494 17.78 -24.15 18.00
N ASN A 495 17.47 -24.15 19.30
CA ASN A 495 16.51 -23.24 19.93
C ASN A 495 16.93 -21.77 19.80
N ASP A 496 18.19 -21.46 20.12
CA ASP A 496 18.73 -20.11 19.99
C ASP A 496 18.75 -19.68 18.53
N PHE A 497 19.03 -20.63 17.64
CA PHE A 497 18.99 -20.37 16.21
C PHE A 497 17.61 -19.92 15.74
N PHE A 498 16.57 -20.72 16.01
CA PHE A 498 15.20 -20.39 15.59
C PHE A 498 14.67 -19.13 16.30
N ARG A 499 15.03 -18.91 17.57
CA ARG A 499 14.69 -17.67 18.29
C ARG A 499 15.30 -16.44 17.62
N ALA A 500 16.57 -16.49 17.24
CA ALA A 500 17.21 -15.40 16.51
C ALA A 500 16.58 -15.18 15.12
N CYS A 501 16.27 -16.26 14.38
CA CYS A 501 15.50 -16.14 13.13
C CYS A 501 14.18 -15.40 13.35
N GLY A 502 13.42 -15.75 14.39
CA GLY A 502 12.17 -15.05 14.75
C GLY A 502 12.40 -13.56 15.03
N ARG A 503 13.42 -13.21 15.81
CA ARG A 503 13.77 -11.80 16.09
C ARG A 503 14.13 -11.03 14.82
N VAL A 504 14.98 -11.58 13.95
CA VAL A 504 15.36 -10.94 12.69
C VAL A 504 14.15 -10.76 11.76
N HIS A 505 13.25 -11.74 11.69
CA HIS A 505 12.01 -11.60 10.91
C HIS A 505 11.13 -10.47 11.45
N ALA A 506 10.94 -10.39 12.78
CA ALA A 506 10.20 -9.29 13.38
C ALA A 506 10.84 -7.92 13.11
N MET A 507 12.17 -7.83 13.17
CA MET A 507 12.89 -6.61 12.79
C MET A 507 12.67 -6.27 11.31
N ALA A 508 12.72 -7.24 10.40
CA ALA A 508 12.46 -7.03 8.98
C ALA A 508 11.07 -6.43 8.74
N ILE A 509 10.05 -6.95 9.45
CA ILE A 509 8.68 -6.45 9.42
C ILE A 509 8.61 -4.99 9.88
N LEU A 510 9.24 -4.65 11.02
CA LEU A 510 9.29 -3.27 11.53
C LEU A 510 9.95 -2.31 10.54
N HIS A 511 11.01 -2.74 9.87
CA HIS A 511 11.74 -1.94 8.88
C HIS A 511 11.11 -1.96 7.48
N GLY A 512 10.03 -2.72 7.26
CA GLY A 512 9.40 -2.87 5.95
C GLY A 512 10.34 -3.48 4.90
N CYS A 513 11.29 -4.31 5.34
CA CYS A 513 12.27 -4.97 4.49
C CYS A 513 11.82 -6.37 4.10
N LYS A 514 12.09 -6.76 2.86
CA LYS A 514 11.78 -8.11 2.35
C LYS A 514 12.90 -9.07 2.72
N LEU A 515 12.54 -10.27 3.16
CA LEU A 515 13.45 -11.40 3.28
C LEU A 515 13.36 -12.22 1.99
N GLY A 516 14.50 -12.64 1.43
CA GLY A 516 14.60 -13.13 0.05
C GLY A 516 13.80 -14.41 -0.25
N ARG A 517 13.65 -15.33 0.71
CA ARG A 517 12.87 -16.57 0.56
C ARG A 517 11.67 -16.57 1.49
N PRO A 518 10.47 -16.98 1.02
CA PRO A 518 9.31 -17.12 1.88
C PRO A 518 9.45 -18.35 2.80
N LEU A 519 8.81 -18.29 3.96
CA LEU A 519 8.58 -19.47 4.80
C LEU A 519 7.46 -20.32 4.20
N SER A 520 7.51 -21.63 4.39
CA SER A 520 6.46 -22.52 3.89
C SER A 520 5.12 -22.25 4.57
N ARG A 521 4.01 -22.42 3.85
CA ARG A 521 2.66 -22.15 4.40
C ARG A 521 2.35 -22.96 5.65
N PRO A 522 2.63 -24.28 5.72
CA PRO A 522 2.47 -25.05 6.96
C PRO A 522 3.24 -24.47 8.13
N PHE A 523 4.47 -24.00 7.91
CA PHE A 523 5.28 -23.41 8.97
C PHE A 523 4.69 -22.08 9.46
N VAL A 524 4.22 -21.22 8.55
CA VAL A 524 3.56 -19.97 8.95
C VAL A 524 2.26 -20.25 9.71
N ARG A 525 1.48 -21.25 9.29
CA ARG A 525 0.28 -21.70 10.03
C ARG A 525 0.63 -22.21 11.43
N LEU A 526 1.72 -22.96 11.56
CA LEU A 526 2.25 -23.33 12.87
C LEU A 526 2.61 -22.09 13.69
N LEU A 527 3.28 -21.07 13.15
CA LEU A 527 3.56 -19.84 13.89
C LEU A 527 2.29 -19.16 14.42
N LEU A 528 1.16 -19.37 13.75
CA LEU A 528 -0.18 -18.90 14.14
C LEU A 528 -0.94 -19.82 15.09
N ASN A 529 -0.36 -20.94 15.54
CA ASN A 529 -1.07 -22.00 16.26
C ASN A 529 -2.27 -22.60 15.47
N LEU A 530 -2.25 -22.52 14.14
CA LEU A 530 -3.29 -23.09 13.30
C LEU A 530 -2.91 -24.52 12.93
N LYS A 531 -3.53 -25.48 13.62
CA LYS A 531 -3.42 -26.89 13.28
C LYS A 531 -4.35 -27.24 12.10
N PRO A 532 -3.97 -28.21 11.27
CA PRO A 532 -4.85 -28.73 10.22
C PRO A 532 -6.09 -29.36 10.85
N LYS A 533 -7.25 -29.19 10.21
CA LYS A 533 -8.53 -29.73 10.68
C LYS A 533 -8.98 -30.97 9.91
N SER A 534 -8.51 -31.13 8.68
CA SER A 534 -8.91 -32.23 7.79
C SER A 534 -7.75 -32.73 6.94
N LEU A 535 -7.89 -33.95 6.42
CA LEU A 535 -6.92 -34.53 5.48
C LEU A 535 -6.82 -33.72 4.18
N SER A 536 -7.96 -33.28 3.64
CA SER A 536 -7.99 -32.45 2.43
C SER A 536 -7.18 -31.16 2.59
N GLU A 537 -7.23 -30.54 3.78
CA GLU A 537 -6.42 -29.36 4.09
C GLU A 537 -4.92 -29.69 4.12
N LEU A 538 -4.53 -30.82 4.72
CA LEU A 538 -3.14 -31.30 4.71
C LEU A 538 -2.63 -31.54 3.30
N GLN A 539 -3.42 -32.22 2.47
CA GLN A 539 -3.08 -32.50 1.07
C GLN A 539 -2.96 -31.21 0.25
N ALA A 540 -3.85 -30.23 0.46
CA ALA A 540 -3.78 -28.95 -0.22
C ALA A 540 -2.50 -28.17 0.14
N GLU A 541 -2.12 -28.16 1.42
CA GLU A 541 -0.87 -27.53 1.87
C GLU A 541 0.36 -28.29 1.34
N PHE A 542 0.32 -29.62 1.34
CA PHE A 542 1.41 -30.45 0.82
C PHE A 542 1.59 -30.25 -0.69
N LYS A 543 0.51 -30.33 -1.47
CA LYS A 543 0.48 -30.07 -2.93
C LYS A 543 0.96 -28.66 -3.25
N HIS A 544 0.57 -27.67 -2.44
CA HIS A 544 1.07 -26.31 -2.59
C HIS A 544 2.61 -26.25 -2.43
N GLU A 545 3.18 -26.86 -1.39
CA GLU A 545 4.62 -26.79 -1.13
C GLU A 545 5.46 -27.71 -2.03
N ALA A 546 4.88 -28.81 -2.52
CA ALA A 546 5.54 -29.75 -3.42
C ALA A 546 5.88 -29.11 -4.79
N GLY A 547 5.15 -28.07 -5.22
CA GLY A 547 5.39 -27.43 -6.52
C GLY A 547 5.11 -28.41 -7.66
N ASP A 548 6.05 -28.55 -8.60
CA ASP A 548 5.94 -29.46 -9.74
C ASP A 548 6.34 -30.91 -9.39
N ALA A 549 6.71 -31.19 -8.12
CA ALA A 549 7.07 -32.52 -7.69
C ALA A 549 5.84 -33.44 -7.61
N THR A 550 5.94 -34.59 -8.27
CA THR A 550 4.90 -35.62 -8.32
C THR A 550 5.03 -36.59 -7.14
N ASP A 551 4.63 -36.17 -5.95
CA ASP A 551 4.49 -37.08 -4.80
C ASP A 551 3.14 -37.81 -4.87
N TYR A 552 3.15 -39.13 -4.71
CA TYR A 552 1.94 -39.96 -4.77
C TYR A 552 0.90 -39.58 -3.71
N ARG A 553 1.33 -39.02 -2.56
CA ARG A 553 0.47 -38.55 -1.48
C ARG A 553 -0.36 -37.31 -1.84
N CYS A 554 0.02 -36.61 -2.91
CA CYS A 554 -0.71 -35.45 -3.44
C CYS A 554 -1.75 -35.81 -4.50
N ARG A 555 -1.80 -37.06 -4.96
CA ARG A 555 -2.70 -37.45 -6.05
C ARG A 555 -4.15 -37.49 -5.56
N GLU A 556 -5.06 -36.94 -6.36
CA GLU A 556 -6.49 -36.89 -6.04
C GLU A 556 -7.14 -38.30 -6.06
N ASP A 557 -6.54 -39.23 -6.81
CA ASP A 557 -6.97 -40.62 -6.92
C ASP A 557 -6.31 -41.56 -5.88
N PHE A 558 -5.38 -41.07 -5.03
CA PHE A 558 -4.65 -41.93 -4.08
C PHE A 558 -5.58 -42.73 -3.16
N LEU A 559 -6.63 -42.10 -2.64
CA LEU A 559 -7.60 -42.78 -1.77
C LEU A 559 -8.55 -43.70 -2.56
N GLN A 560 -8.75 -43.43 -3.86
CA GLN A 560 -9.67 -44.17 -4.73
C GLN A 560 -9.03 -45.43 -5.32
N MET A 561 -7.72 -45.38 -5.58
CA MET A 561 -6.97 -46.51 -6.14
C MET A 561 -6.54 -47.49 -5.04
N PRO A 562 -6.68 -48.81 -5.25
CA PRO A 562 -6.08 -49.84 -4.41
C PRO A 562 -4.55 -49.63 -4.27
N LEU A 563 -3.99 -49.96 -3.10
CA LEU A 563 -2.53 -49.89 -2.88
C LEU A 563 -1.75 -50.81 -3.83
N GLU A 564 -2.38 -51.90 -4.29
CA GLU A 564 -1.85 -52.81 -5.31
C GLU A 564 -1.59 -52.10 -6.63
N ASP A 565 -2.58 -51.34 -7.12
CA ASP A 565 -2.50 -50.62 -8.39
C ASP A 565 -1.50 -49.45 -8.33
N LEU A 566 -1.28 -48.90 -7.13
CA LEU A 566 -0.24 -47.90 -6.88
C LEU A 566 1.15 -48.51 -6.70
N GLY A 567 1.27 -49.84 -6.62
CA GLY A 567 2.52 -50.54 -6.36
C GLY A 567 3.08 -50.30 -4.95
N LEU A 568 2.22 -49.99 -3.97
CA LEU A 568 2.59 -49.63 -2.60
C LEU A 568 2.19 -50.68 -1.55
N LYS A 569 1.47 -51.74 -1.93
CA LYS A 569 1.07 -52.82 -1.01
C LYS A 569 2.28 -53.45 -0.33
N GLY A 570 2.24 -53.57 1.00
CA GLY A 570 3.36 -54.11 1.79
C GLY A 570 4.59 -53.23 1.90
N MET A 571 4.59 -52.02 1.31
CA MET A 571 5.74 -51.12 1.33
C MET A 571 5.68 -50.05 2.42
N LEU A 572 4.48 -49.80 2.97
CA LEU A 572 4.24 -48.71 3.90
C LEU A 572 3.82 -49.28 5.26
N THR A 573 4.33 -48.66 6.31
CA THR A 573 3.90 -48.90 7.69
C THR A 573 3.51 -47.57 8.35
N PHE A 574 2.89 -47.61 9.53
CA PHE A 574 2.63 -46.42 10.35
C PHE A 574 3.91 -45.88 11.03
N SER A 575 5.03 -45.90 10.32
CA SER A 575 6.30 -45.33 10.74
C SER A 575 7.09 -44.82 9.54
N ASN A 576 8.03 -43.93 9.79
CA ASN A 576 9.10 -43.58 8.86
C ASN A 576 10.46 -43.64 9.57
N GLU A 577 11.54 -43.36 8.84
CA GLU A 577 12.92 -43.36 9.39
C GLU A 577 13.11 -42.48 10.64
N LYS A 578 12.22 -41.51 10.87
CA LYS A 578 12.36 -40.51 11.93
C LYS A 578 11.42 -40.73 13.11
N LYS A 579 10.26 -41.35 12.89
CA LYS A 579 9.19 -41.46 13.88
C LYS A 579 8.21 -42.58 13.56
N GLU A 580 7.77 -43.29 14.60
CA GLU A 580 6.53 -44.08 14.59
C GLU A 580 5.31 -43.17 14.74
N PHE A 581 4.41 -43.18 13.76
CA PHE A 581 3.21 -42.33 13.75
C PHE A 581 2.20 -42.77 14.81
N LEU A 582 2.10 -44.08 15.03
CA LEU A 582 1.32 -44.73 16.08
C LEU A 582 2.25 -45.59 16.96
N PRO A 583 1.89 -45.90 18.21
CA PRO A 583 2.66 -46.81 19.05
C PRO A 583 2.79 -48.19 18.40
N GLY A 584 4.03 -48.66 18.14
CA GLY A 584 4.24 -49.92 17.40
C GLY A 584 3.91 -49.79 15.91
N GLY A 585 3.95 -48.57 15.38
CA GLY A 585 3.55 -48.27 14.01
C GLY A 585 4.43 -48.94 12.95
N ALA A 586 5.67 -49.32 13.31
CA ALA A 586 6.56 -50.08 12.43
C ALA A 586 6.06 -51.50 12.11
N GLN A 587 5.15 -52.03 12.93
CA GLN A 587 4.56 -53.37 12.80
C GLN A 587 3.15 -53.31 12.22
N ILE A 588 2.59 -52.10 12.03
CA ILE A 588 1.27 -51.88 11.45
C ILE A 588 1.45 -51.58 9.96
N GLU A 589 1.15 -52.56 9.11
CA GLU A 589 1.13 -52.40 7.66
C GLU A 589 -0.02 -51.48 7.22
N VAL A 590 0.23 -50.68 6.20
CA VAL A 590 -0.80 -49.86 5.57
C VAL A 590 -1.60 -50.71 4.59
N THR A 591 -2.90 -50.82 4.83
CA THR A 591 -3.89 -51.50 3.99
C THR A 591 -4.85 -50.47 3.37
N ASP A 592 -5.66 -50.90 2.40
CA ASP A 592 -6.65 -50.00 1.78
C ASP A 592 -7.69 -49.46 2.76
N GLU A 593 -7.96 -50.18 3.87
CA GLU A 593 -8.87 -49.74 4.93
C GLU A 593 -8.27 -48.66 5.84
N ASN A 594 -6.94 -48.64 6.02
CA ASN A 594 -6.27 -47.73 6.95
C ASN A 594 -5.39 -46.65 6.27
N LYS A 595 -5.28 -46.69 4.93
CA LYS A 595 -4.44 -45.74 4.16
C LYS A 595 -4.82 -44.26 4.33
N GLU A 596 -6.09 -43.96 4.60
CA GLU A 596 -6.53 -42.58 4.87
C GLU A 596 -5.95 -42.06 6.19
N GLU A 597 -6.01 -42.87 7.24
CA GLU A 597 -5.44 -42.56 8.55
C GLU A 597 -3.91 -42.44 8.46
N TRP A 598 -3.26 -43.38 7.76
CA TRP A 598 -1.83 -43.30 7.49
C TRP A 598 -1.44 -42.00 6.78
N LEU A 599 -2.19 -41.61 5.74
CA LEU A 599 -1.92 -40.41 4.97
C LEU A 599 -2.04 -39.15 5.84
N TRP A 600 -3.07 -39.09 6.69
CA TRP A 600 -3.22 -38.02 7.66
C TRP A 600 -2.00 -37.91 8.58
N HIS A 601 -1.58 -39.02 9.19
CA HIS A 601 -0.45 -39.03 10.11
C HIS A 601 0.88 -38.69 9.43
N SER A 602 1.12 -39.27 8.24
CA SER A 602 2.32 -39.02 7.45
C SER A 602 2.45 -37.52 7.10
N LEU A 603 1.39 -36.93 6.54
CA LEU A 603 1.39 -35.51 6.14
C LEU A 603 1.43 -34.58 7.37
N ASN A 604 0.68 -34.90 8.42
CA ASN A 604 0.67 -34.10 9.65
C ASN A 604 2.05 -34.08 10.31
N TYR A 605 2.76 -35.21 10.34
CA TYR A 605 4.12 -35.26 10.84
C TYR A 605 5.08 -34.43 9.97
N ASP A 606 5.09 -34.65 8.67
CA ASP A 606 6.02 -34.03 7.72
C ASP A 606 5.85 -32.50 7.60
N LEU A 607 4.64 -32.00 7.80
CA LEU A 607 4.30 -30.57 7.66
C LEU A 607 4.16 -29.83 8.98
N PHE A 608 3.69 -30.49 10.03
CA PHE A 608 3.34 -29.84 11.29
C PHE A 608 4.19 -30.34 12.46
N GLU A 609 4.08 -31.61 12.85
CA GLU A 609 4.69 -32.09 14.11
C GLU A 609 6.22 -32.01 14.11
N SER A 610 6.88 -32.29 12.98
CA SER A 610 8.34 -32.17 12.83
C SER A 610 8.83 -30.73 12.97
N ALA A 611 7.98 -29.75 12.63
CA ALA A 611 8.28 -28.33 12.66
C ALA A 611 7.81 -27.62 13.94
N GLU A 612 7.02 -28.27 14.81
CA GLU A 612 6.46 -27.65 16.03
C GLU A 612 7.56 -27.11 16.96
N TYR A 613 8.66 -27.84 17.14
CA TYR A 613 9.77 -27.39 17.97
C TYR A 613 10.37 -26.08 17.44
N ALA A 614 10.70 -26.05 16.15
CA ALA A 614 11.23 -24.86 15.48
C ALA A 614 10.24 -23.69 15.56
N ALA A 615 8.96 -23.96 15.34
CA ALA A 615 7.90 -22.96 15.37
C ALA A 615 7.77 -22.31 16.77
N SER A 616 7.92 -23.08 17.84
CA SER A 616 7.82 -22.57 19.21
C SER A 616 8.90 -21.52 19.52
N TRP A 617 10.15 -21.81 19.19
CA TRP A 617 11.28 -20.91 19.42
C TRP A 617 11.29 -19.72 18.45
N PHE A 618 10.93 -19.96 17.19
CA PHE A 618 10.76 -18.89 16.21
C PHE A 618 9.69 -17.91 16.65
N ARG A 619 8.54 -18.42 17.12
CA ARG A 619 7.47 -17.58 17.64
C ARG A 619 7.91 -16.80 18.87
N GLN A 620 8.66 -17.43 19.79
CA GLN A 620 9.24 -16.72 20.92
C GLN A 620 10.11 -15.54 20.46
N GLY A 621 10.92 -15.73 19.41
CA GLY A 621 11.70 -14.66 18.80
C GLY A 621 10.85 -13.52 18.23
N LEU A 622 9.72 -13.83 17.59
CA LEU A 622 8.77 -12.81 17.12
C LEU A 622 8.17 -12.02 18.30
N ILE A 623 7.77 -12.72 19.38
CA ILE A 623 7.20 -12.14 20.60
C ILE A 623 8.22 -11.25 21.33
N ASP A 624 9.48 -11.65 21.37
CA ASP A 624 10.56 -10.87 21.99
C ASP A 624 10.67 -9.44 21.41
N VAL A 625 10.30 -9.26 20.14
CA VAL A 625 10.36 -7.96 19.43
C VAL A 625 9.00 -7.27 19.41
N LEU A 626 8.00 -7.93 18.81
CA LEU A 626 6.67 -7.35 18.58
C LEU A 626 5.85 -7.24 19.86
N GLY A 627 6.17 -8.04 20.88
CA GLY A 627 5.46 -8.11 22.15
C GLY A 627 4.34 -9.14 22.18
N GLY A 628 3.87 -9.41 23.39
CA GLY A 628 2.88 -10.42 23.73
C GLY A 628 3.20 -11.02 25.10
N GLN A 629 2.19 -11.57 25.80
CA GLN A 629 2.45 -12.29 27.05
C GLN A 629 3.09 -13.65 26.74
N SER A 630 4.40 -13.74 26.95
CA SER A 630 5.12 -15.01 27.07
C SER A 630 4.86 -15.57 28.46
N LYS A 631 3.78 -16.35 28.66
CA LYS A 631 3.87 -17.37 29.72
C LYS A 631 4.97 -18.32 29.25
N GLN A 632 6.06 -18.35 30.01
CA GLN A 632 7.24 -19.16 29.72
C GLN A 632 6.80 -20.51 29.16
N LEU A 633 7.32 -20.85 27.98
CA LEU A 633 7.25 -22.20 27.45
C LEU A 633 8.00 -23.07 28.48
N GLY A 634 7.26 -23.62 29.45
CA GLY A 634 7.81 -24.45 30.49
C GLY A 634 8.68 -25.51 29.85
N SER A 635 9.88 -25.69 30.41
CA SER A 635 10.86 -26.73 30.08
C SER A 635 10.24 -27.85 29.25
N TRP A 636 10.64 -27.97 27.99
CA TRP A 636 10.26 -29.07 27.10
C TRP A 636 10.57 -30.39 27.82
N LYS A 637 9.58 -30.96 28.51
CA LYS A 637 9.64 -32.34 29.01
C LYS A 637 9.26 -33.25 27.84
N LYS A 638 9.96 -34.38 27.73
CA LYS A 638 9.82 -35.37 26.65
C LYS A 638 8.34 -35.66 26.34
N PRO A 639 7.97 -35.86 25.05
CA PRO A 639 6.61 -36.20 24.67
C PRO A 639 6.31 -37.61 25.21
N GLY A 640 5.42 -37.67 26.21
CA GLY A 640 5.05 -38.90 26.91
C GLY A 640 3.99 -38.67 27.99
N ASP A 641 3.94 -37.48 28.59
CA ASP A 641 2.91 -37.14 29.57
C ASP A 641 1.82 -36.26 28.95
N GLY A 642 0.65 -36.87 28.69
CA GLY A 642 -0.51 -36.27 28.05
C GLY A 642 -1.21 -35.17 28.85
N LYS A 643 -0.58 -34.00 28.98
CA LYS A 643 -1.29 -32.77 29.36
C LYS A 643 -1.49 -31.89 28.13
N LYS A 644 -2.76 -31.80 27.70
CA LYS A 644 -3.26 -30.94 26.63
C LYS A 644 -2.70 -29.53 26.80
N LEU A 645 -1.95 -29.05 25.80
CA LEU A 645 -1.50 -27.66 25.72
C LEU A 645 -2.75 -26.78 25.56
N GLY A 646 -3.19 -26.15 26.64
CA GLY A 646 -4.37 -25.29 26.64
C GLY A 646 -4.18 -24.09 25.70
N THR A 647 -5.13 -23.92 24.78
CA THR A 647 -5.34 -22.73 23.97
C THR A 647 -5.45 -21.50 24.89
N GLN A 648 -4.55 -20.52 24.76
CA GLN A 648 -4.60 -19.26 25.55
C GLN A 648 -4.84 -18.05 24.62
N PRO A 649 -5.78 -17.14 24.98
CA PRO A 649 -6.34 -16.11 24.08
C PRO A 649 -5.46 -14.86 23.84
N LEU A 650 -4.35 -14.70 24.55
CA LEU A 650 -3.42 -13.55 24.37
C LEU A 650 -2.49 -13.66 23.16
N LEU A 651 -2.47 -14.83 22.51
CA LEU A 651 -1.76 -15.02 21.25
C LEU A 651 -2.47 -14.33 20.08
N SER A 652 -3.77 -14.01 20.19
CA SER A 652 -4.65 -13.55 19.10
C SER A 652 -4.21 -12.24 18.42
N VAL A 653 -3.60 -11.31 19.16
CA VAL A 653 -3.10 -10.03 18.61
C VAL A 653 -1.79 -10.25 17.84
N THR A 654 -0.86 -11.04 18.38
CA THR A 654 0.33 -11.53 17.65
C THR A 654 -0.05 -12.44 16.49
N ILE A 655 -1.10 -13.26 16.63
CA ILE A 655 -1.69 -14.05 15.55
C ILE A 655 -2.22 -13.10 14.49
N GLY A 656 -2.94 -12.01 14.81
CA GLY A 656 -3.38 -11.01 13.82
C GLY A 656 -2.23 -10.36 13.06
N ILE A 657 -1.10 -10.10 13.73
CA ILE A 657 0.14 -9.61 13.10
C ILE A 657 0.75 -10.68 12.19
N ILE A 658 0.87 -11.92 12.69
CA ILE A 658 1.38 -13.07 11.94
C ILE A 658 0.41 -13.48 10.82
N TYR A 659 -0.90 -13.20 10.93
CA TYR A 659 -1.94 -13.48 9.93
C TYR A 659 -1.86 -12.44 8.81
N GLY A 660 -1.56 -11.17 9.17
CA GLY A 660 -1.14 -10.15 8.23
C GLY A 660 0.17 -10.52 7.50
N ILE A 661 1.11 -11.19 8.19
CA ILE A 661 2.34 -11.75 7.60
C ILE A 661 2.05 -13.01 6.75
N TYR A 662 1.07 -13.83 7.12
CA TYR A 662 0.62 -15.00 6.38
C TYR A 662 -0.03 -14.60 5.05
N ILE A 663 -0.87 -13.56 5.06
CA ILE A 663 -1.38 -12.96 3.83
C ILE A 663 -0.25 -12.29 3.05
N TYR A 664 0.74 -11.69 3.71
CA TYR A 664 1.93 -11.13 3.03
C TYR A 664 2.71 -12.18 2.24
N ILE A 665 2.86 -13.39 2.78
CA ILE A 665 3.53 -14.51 2.11
C ILE A 665 2.60 -15.18 1.07
N TYR A 666 1.29 -15.26 1.34
CA TYR A 666 0.31 -15.89 0.45
C TYR A 666 -0.03 -15.04 -0.79
N TRP A 667 -0.14 -13.72 -0.65
CA TRP A 667 -0.45 -12.80 -1.75
C TRP A 667 0.72 -12.57 -2.71
N LEU A 668 1.96 -12.69 -2.22
CA LEU A 668 3.17 -12.53 -3.05
C LEU A 668 3.30 -13.62 -4.13
N VAL A 669 2.70 -14.80 -3.91
CA VAL A 669 2.84 -15.99 -4.78
C VAL A 669 1.59 -16.25 -5.62
N VAL A 670 0.38 -16.08 -5.07
CA VAL A 670 -0.85 -16.53 -5.77
C VAL A 670 -1.43 -15.47 -6.73
N TRP A 671 -1.21 -14.17 -6.46
CA TRP A 671 -1.80 -13.10 -7.30
C TRP A 671 -0.84 -12.52 -8.35
N ASN A 672 0.48 -12.59 -8.15
CA ASN A 672 1.43 -12.22 -9.21
C ASN A 672 1.35 -13.16 -10.42
N MET A 673 1.03 -14.44 -10.21
CA MET A 673 0.85 -15.37 -11.33
C MET A 673 -0.46 -15.09 -12.08
N ALA A 674 -1.60 -14.93 -11.39
CA ALA A 674 -2.88 -14.65 -12.03
C ALA A 674 -2.90 -13.29 -12.78
N PHE A 675 -2.26 -12.25 -12.23
CA PHE A 675 -2.16 -10.93 -12.86
C PHE A 675 -1.19 -10.91 -14.07
N ILE A 676 -0.09 -11.68 -14.02
CA ILE A 676 0.83 -11.83 -15.16
C ILE A 676 0.20 -12.66 -16.29
N PHE A 677 -0.55 -13.74 -15.98
CA PHE A 677 -1.25 -14.53 -17.00
C PHE A 677 -2.40 -13.73 -17.66
N HIS A 678 -3.03 -12.82 -16.92
CA HIS A 678 -4.07 -11.96 -17.46
C HIS A 678 -3.51 -10.81 -18.33
N LEU A 679 -2.35 -10.24 -17.97
CA LEU A 679 -1.62 -9.27 -18.79
C LEU A 679 -1.04 -9.87 -20.09
N LEU A 680 -0.82 -11.18 -20.13
CA LEU A 680 -0.34 -11.91 -21.31
C LEU A 680 -1.48 -12.44 -22.22
N GLY A 681 -2.75 -12.19 -21.88
CA GLY A 681 -3.89 -12.50 -22.75
C GLY A 681 -4.18 -14.00 -22.93
N ILE A 682 -3.73 -14.87 -22.03
CA ILE A 682 -3.97 -16.32 -22.13
C ILE A 682 -5.30 -16.66 -21.43
N SER A 683 -6.30 -17.12 -22.19
CA SER A 683 -7.58 -17.60 -21.63
C SER A 683 -7.43 -19.00 -21.02
N SER A 684 -8.16 -19.29 -19.94
CA SER A 684 -8.17 -20.60 -19.27
C SER A 684 -8.57 -21.78 -20.17
N SER A 685 -9.14 -21.53 -21.35
CA SER A 685 -9.49 -22.56 -22.34
C SER A 685 -8.34 -22.94 -23.28
N GLN A 686 -7.23 -22.19 -23.32
CA GLN A 686 -6.05 -22.55 -24.13
C GLN A 686 -4.99 -23.36 -23.34
N LEU A 687 -5.13 -23.45 -22.01
CA LEU A 687 -4.19 -24.14 -21.13
C LEU A 687 -4.37 -25.66 -21.08
N THR A 688 -5.46 -26.21 -21.60
CA THR A 688 -5.66 -27.68 -21.63
C THR A 688 -5.17 -28.35 -22.91
N ASN A 689 -4.85 -27.61 -23.99
CA ASN A 689 -4.51 -28.20 -25.29
C ASN A 689 -3.16 -27.80 -25.89
N SER A 690 -2.36 -26.93 -25.27
CA SER A 690 -1.10 -26.45 -25.86
C SER A 690 0.19 -26.81 -25.11
N TYR A 691 0.12 -27.36 -23.90
CA TYR A 691 1.30 -27.88 -23.17
C TYR A 691 1.71 -29.31 -23.56
N PHE A 692 1.00 -29.97 -24.47
CA PHE A 692 1.32 -31.31 -24.96
C PHE A 692 2.11 -31.35 -26.29
N SER A 693 2.59 -30.21 -26.82
CA SER A 693 3.17 -30.21 -28.19
C SER A 693 4.41 -29.33 -28.44
N ALA A 694 5.17 -28.90 -27.44
CA ALA A 694 6.52 -28.36 -27.71
C ALA A 694 7.46 -28.37 -26.49
N ALA A 695 8.45 -29.27 -26.56
CA ALA A 695 9.69 -29.41 -25.79
C ALA A 695 9.59 -29.82 -24.31
#